data_AF-A0A5E4VDG4-F1
#
_entry.id   AF-A0A5E4VDG4-F1
#
_cell.length_a   1.000
_cell.length_b   1.000
_cell.length_c   1.000
_cell.angle_alpha   90.00
_cell.angle_beta   90.00
_cell.angle_gamma   90.00
#
_symmetry.space_group_name_H-M   'P 1'
#
loop_
_entity.id
_entity.type
_entity.pdbx_description
1 polymer ?
#
loop_
_entity_poly.entity_id
_entity_poly.type
_entity_poly.pdbx_seq_one_letter_code
_entity_poly.pdbx_strand_id
1 'polypeptide(L)'
;MTAPPSLSSPPGHDVPPVVHMAGVTLRYGRKTLALNDVSIDIPANGMVGLIGPDGVGKSTLLSLIAGARAVQTGTVEALGGNMASKAHRDLVCPRIAYMPQGLGRNLYPTLSVEENLQFFARLFGHDTAERRRRIDDLTRSTGLYPFLDRPAGKLSGGMKQKLGLCCALIHDPDLLILDEPTTGVDPLARAQFWDLIARIRRERPAMSVIVATAYMDEAQRFDWLVAMDAGNVLATGTPAELLARTHCATLEAAFIALLPDEEKIGYEPVSIPPLHVDEHTEIAIEAKRLTMRFGDFVAVDHVDFRIRRGEIFGFLGSNGCGKSTTMKMLTGLLQASEGQAWLFGNEVDPKDIDTRRRVGYMSQAFSLYTELTVHQNLVLHARLFHVPEADVNARVAEMVQRFGLADELDALPDSIPLGMRQRLSLAVAMVHRPELLILDEPTSGVDPVARDNFWRLLVELSRRDRVTIFISTHFMNEAERCDRISLMHAGKVLVSDPPAKITQDKGAATLEQAFIEYLVEAGGGKTETPETPTPAGPGTVPAEASHAQHKAFSLNRMISYLWRETLELQRDPVRATLALVGSLVLMLVMGYGISLDVEDLRYAVLDRDQTTLSQNYALNISGSRYFIEQPPITDYEDMDRRLRSGELSLAIEIPPGFARDVSHGKTVQIGAWIDGAMPLRAETVQGYVQGMHQNWLADEALRRLGMRLTASLDIVTRYRYNPDVKSLPAMVPAVIPLLLLMLPAMLTALSVVREKELGSILNLYVTPVTRTEFLIGKQIPYVALAMLNFLLMALIAVTLFGVPIKGSFLTLTTAVFIFNVVATGIGLLASTFTRSQIAALFFTMIGTMIPAIQFCGMLTPVPSMEGSGRLIGEIYPATYMLIISRGVFNKALGFADLGSAFWPMLVAVPVILGVTILMLKKQDK
;
A
#
# COMPACT_ATOMS: atom_id res chain seq x y z
N MET A 1 -41.22 -30.88 8.01
CA MET A 1 -39.92 -30.90 7.31
C MET A 1 -40.21 -31.16 5.84
N THR A 2 -40.48 -30.09 5.11
CA THR A 2 -40.73 -30.10 3.67
C THR A 2 -39.39 -29.89 2.96
N ALA A 3 -39.04 -30.81 2.05
CA ALA A 3 -37.84 -30.71 1.23
C ALA A 3 -37.83 -29.41 0.41
N PRO A 4 -36.67 -28.77 0.19
CA PRO A 4 -36.59 -27.60 -0.67
C PRO A 4 -36.93 -28.00 -2.13
N PRO A 5 -37.54 -27.09 -2.92
CA PRO A 5 -37.88 -27.38 -4.30
C PRO A 5 -36.61 -27.58 -5.13
N SER A 6 -36.58 -28.64 -5.93
CA SER A 6 -35.54 -28.89 -6.92
C SER A 6 -35.49 -27.75 -7.93
N LEU A 7 -34.35 -27.06 -8.02
CA LEU A 7 -34.06 -26.09 -9.09
C LEU A 7 -34.19 -26.81 -10.43
N SER A 8 -35.15 -26.38 -11.24
CA SER A 8 -35.43 -26.94 -12.56
C SER A 8 -34.25 -26.70 -13.51
N SER A 9 -33.78 -27.76 -14.16
CA SER A 9 -32.80 -27.70 -15.25
C SER A 9 -33.34 -26.85 -16.40
N PRO A 10 -32.51 -26.03 -17.06
CA PRO A 10 -32.96 -25.14 -18.12
C PRO A 10 -33.47 -25.92 -19.35
N PRO A 11 -34.52 -25.44 -20.04
CA PRO A 11 -34.95 -26.03 -21.30
C PRO A 11 -34.02 -25.60 -22.45
N GLY A 12 -33.28 -26.55 -23.05
CA GLY A 12 -32.74 -26.36 -24.41
C GLY A 12 -31.21 -26.43 -24.64
N HIS A 13 -30.38 -26.86 -23.69
CA HIS A 13 -28.94 -27.06 -23.96
C HIS A 13 -28.42 -28.42 -23.46
N ASP A 14 -28.07 -29.32 -24.38
CA ASP A 14 -27.32 -30.58 -24.15
C ASP A 14 -25.84 -30.34 -23.72
N VAL A 15 -25.49 -29.13 -23.30
CA VAL A 15 -24.12 -28.74 -22.94
C VAL A 15 -23.99 -28.71 -21.42
N PRO A 16 -22.99 -29.40 -20.82
CA PRO A 16 -22.79 -29.37 -19.37
C PRO A 16 -22.52 -27.93 -18.89
N PRO A 17 -22.93 -27.59 -17.65
CA PRO A 17 -22.70 -26.26 -17.09
C PRO A 17 -21.20 -25.95 -17.03
N VAL A 18 -20.83 -24.68 -17.27
CA VAL A 18 -19.42 -24.23 -17.19
C VAL A 18 -18.94 -24.21 -15.74
N VAL A 19 -19.86 -23.97 -14.80
CA VAL A 19 -19.63 -23.99 -13.35
C VAL A 19 -20.78 -24.72 -12.69
N HIS A 20 -20.44 -25.65 -11.79
CA HIS A 20 -21.37 -26.34 -10.92
C HIS A 20 -20.96 -26.10 -9.46
N MET A 21 -21.88 -25.63 -8.63
CA MET A 21 -21.66 -25.42 -7.20
C MET A 21 -22.72 -26.17 -6.40
N ALA A 22 -22.32 -26.89 -5.35
CA ALA A 22 -23.24 -27.59 -4.48
C ALA A 22 -22.86 -27.39 -3.00
N GLY A 23 -23.82 -26.89 -2.22
CA GLY A 23 -23.73 -26.69 -0.77
C GLY A 23 -22.57 -25.80 -0.33
N VAL A 24 -22.22 -24.78 -1.10
CA VAL A 24 -21.01 -23.99 -0.88
C VAL A 24 -21.23 -22.95 0.20
N THR A 25 -20.45 -23.06 1.28
CA THR A 25 -20.48 -22.11 2.40
C THR A 25 -19.10 -21.50 2.61
N LEU A 26 -19.04 -20.17 2.74
CA LEU A 26 -17.79 -19.45 2.98
C LEU A 26 -17.94 -18.38 4.06
N ARG A 27 -17.00 -18.37 5.00
CA ARG A 27 -16.92 -17.38 6.09
C ARG A 27 -15.60 -16.59 6.05
N TYR A 28 -15.70 -15.27 6.22
CA TYR A 28 -14.57 -14.40 6.52
C TYR A 28 -14.41 -14.25 8.03
N GLY A 29 -13.31 -14.79 8.57
CA GLY A 29 -13.06 -14.78 10.00
C GLY A 29 -14.16 -15.52 10.78
N ARG A 30 -14.47 -15.04 11.99
CA ARG A 30 -15.52 -15.65 12.84
C ARG A 30 -16.91 -15.05 12.66
N LYS A 31 -17.02 -13.83 12.12
CA LYS A 31 -18.28 -13.05 12.16
C LYS A 31 -19.02 -12.99 10.83
N THR A 32 -18.33 -12.97 9.69
CA THR A 32 -18.97 -12.64 8.41
C THR A 32 -19.20 -13.90 7.58
N LEU A 33 -20.46 -14.28 7.37
CA LEU A 33 -20.87 -15.33 6.44
C LEU A 33 -21.09 -14.70 5.07
N ALA A 34 -20.25 -15.04 4.09
CA ALA A 34 -20.31 -14.44 2.75
C ALA A 34 -21.09 -15.28 1.75
N LEU A 35 -21.11 -16.61 1.91
CA LEU A 35 -21.93 -17.54 1.14
C LEU A 35 -22.53 -18.55 2.10
N ASN A 36 -23.82 -18.84 1.94
CA ASN A 36 -24.59 -19.71 2.81
C ASN A 36 -25.26 -20.81 1.97
N ASP A 37 -24.70 -22.03 2.03
CA ASP A 37 -25.24 -23.23 1.35
C ASP A 37 -25.61 -23.03 -0.13
N VAL A 38 -24.78 -22.29 -0.86
CA VAL A 38 -25.07 -21.90 -2.24
C VAL A 38 -24.93 -23.11 -3.17
N SER A 39 -26.01 -23.43 -3.88
CA SER A 39 -26.05 -24.44 -4.93
C SER A 39 -26.55 -23.82 -6.22
N ILE A 40 -25.73 -23.85 -7.27
CA ILE A 40 -26.05 -23.20 -8.54
C ILE A 40 -25.32 -23.83 -9.72
N ASP A 41 -26.03 -23.91 -10.86
CA ASP A 41 -25.50 -24.26 -12.16
C ASP A 41 -25.44 -23.04 -13.07
N ILE A 42 -24.26 -22.77 -13.63
CA ILE A 42 -24.06 -21.67 -14.58
C ILE A 42 -23.96 -22.26 -16.00
N PRO A 43 -24.82 -21.81 -16.94
CA PRO A 43 -24.80 -22.32 -18.30
C PRO A 43 -23.51 -21.93 -19.04
N ALA A 44 -23.03 -22.83 -19.91
CA ALA A 44 -21.89 -22.58 -20.79
C ALA A 44 -22.26 -21.75 -22.02
N ASN A 45 -21.26 -21.14 -22.67
CA ASN A 45 -21.36 -20.36 -23.92
C ASN A 45 -22.25 -19.11 -23.86
N GLY A 46 -22.67 -18.69 -22.66
CA GLY A 46 -23.53 -17.53 -22.40
C GLY A 46 -22.80 -16.41 -21.68
N MET A 47 -23.43 -15.22 -21.66
CA MET A 47 -23.17 -14.16 -20.69
C MET A 47 -24.08 -14.35 -19.48
N VAL A 48 -23.49 -14.57 -18.31
CA VAL A 48 -24.20 -14.76 -17.05
C VAL A 48 -23.93 -13.60 -16.11
N GLY A 49 -24.99 -12.96 -15.63
CA GLY A 49 -24.91 -11.88 -14.65
C GLY A 49 -25.18 -12.33 -13.23
N LEU A 50 -24.28 -12.03 -12.30
CA LEU A 50 -24.57 -12.05 -10.87
C LEU A 50 -25.03 -10.65 -10.47
N ILE A 51 -26.28 -10.56 -10.04
CA ILE A 51 -26.91 -9.32 -9.61
C ILE A 51 -27.18 -9.37 -8.12
N GLY A 52 -26.98 -8.23 -7.47
CA GLY A 52 -27.29 -8.05 -6.06
C GLY A 52 -26.50 -6.90 -5.45
N PRO A 53 -26.88 -6.45 -4.25
CA PRO A 53 -26.18 -5.44 -3.46
C PRO A 53 -24.68 -5.70 -3.27
N ASP A 54 -23.94 -4.66 -2.91
CA ASP A 54 -22.53 -4.82 -2.51
C ASP A 54 -22.43 -5.60 -1.20
N GLY A 55 -21.47 -6.50 -1.11
CA GLY A 55 -21.28 -7.33 0.10
C GLY A 55 -22.11 -8.62 0.18
N VAL A 56 -23.02 -8.90 -0.76
CA VAL A 56 -23.86 -10.13 -0.74
C VAL A 56 -23.14 -11.41 -1.12
N GLY A 57 -21.84 -11.34 -1.41
CA GLY A 57 -21.02 -12.49 -1.74
C GLY A 57 -20.69 -12.69 -3.23
N LYS A 58 -21.11 -11.80 -4.14
CA LYS A 58 -20.82 -11.89 -5.60
C LYS A 58 -19.33 -12.13 -5.89
N SER A 59 -18.46 -11.22 -5.46
CA SER A 59 -17.01 -11.31 -5.65
C SER A 59 -16.41 -12.53 -4.93
N THR A 60 -17.00 -12.95 -3.82
CA THR A 60 -16.58 -14.16 -3.11
C THR A 60 -16.87 -15.41 -3.94
N LEU A 61 -18.05 -15.50 -4.53
CA LEU A 61 -18.45 -16.57 -5.44
C LEU A 61 -17.51 -16.61 -6.65
N LEU A 62 -17.28 -15.47 -7.30
CA LEU A 62 -16.38 -15.36 -8.45
C LEU A 62 -14.94 -15.78 -8.11
N SER A 63 -14.44 -15.39 -6.93
CA SER A 63 -13.08 -15.77 -6.49
C SER A 63 -12.91 -17.27 -6.23
N LEU A 64 -13.98 -17.98 -5.88
CA LEU A 64 -13.98 -19.45 -5.74
C LEU A 64 -13.96 -20.12 -7.12
N ILE A 65 -14.76 -19.64 -8.07
CA ILE A 65 -14.78 -20.12 -9.45
C ILE A 65 -13.43 -19.90 -10.13
N ALA A 66 -12.81 -18.74 -9.94
CA ALA A 66 -11.49 -18.43 -10.50
C ALA A 66 -10.33 -19.22 -9.85
N GLY A 67 -10.58 -19.87 -8.71
CA GLY A 67 -9.55 -20.54 -7.91
C GLY A 67 -8.66 -19.60 -7.09
N ALA A 68 -8.97 -18.30 -7.07
CA ALA A 68 -8.24 -17.29 -6.29
C ALA A 68 -8.41 -17.47 -4.77
N ARG A 69 -9.56 -18.01 -4.34
CA ARG A 69 -9.90 -18.29 -2.94
C ARG A 69 -10.08 -19.79 -2.73
N ALA A 70 -9.70 -20.28 -1.55
CA ALA A 70 -9.84 -21.70 -1.21
C ALA A 70 -11.30 -22.05 -0.86
N VAL A 71 -11.78 -23.18 -1.38
CA VAL A 71 -13.09 -23.74 -1.02
C VAL A 71 -13.04 -24.22 0.44
N GLN A 72 -13.96 -23.74 1.27
CA GLN A 72 -14.06 -24.11 2.69
C GLN A 72 -15.01 -25.30 2.92
N THR A 73 -16.26 -25.17 2.46
CA THR A 73 -17.31 -26.20 2.56
C THR A 73 -18.04 -26.30 1.22
N GLY A 74 -18.57 -27.49 0.89
CA GLY A 74 -19.25 -27.75 -0.38
C GLY A 74 -18.30 -28.09 -1.53
N THR A 75 -18.84 -28.20 -2.73
CA THR A 75 -18.09 -28.49 -3.97
C THR A 75 -18.24 -27.37 -4.98
N VAL A 76 -17.12 -26.95 -5.55
CA VAL A 76 -17.07 -25.98 -6.65
C VAL A 76 -16.36 -26.66 -7.81
N GLU A 77 -17.06 -26.85 -8.92
CA GLU A 77 -16.52 -27.36 -10.16
C GLU A 77 -16.53 -26.27 -11.22
N ALA A 78 -15.42 -26.09 -11.92
CA ALA A 78 -15.30 -25.16 -13.03
C ALA A 78 -14.55 -25.84 -14.17
N LEU A 79 -15.05 -25.65 -15.40
CA LEU A 79 -14.51 -26.30 -16.61
C LEU A 79 -14.38 -27.84 -16.45
N GLY A 80 -15.40 -28.47 -15.84
CA GLY A 80 -15.50 -29.94 -15.75
C GLY A 80 -14.68 -30.62 -14.66
N GLY A 81 -14.24 -29.90 -13.61
CA GLY A 81 -13.62 -30.54 -12.45
C GLY A 81 -13.52 -29.67 -11.21
N ASN A 82 -13.14 -30.30 -10.09
CA ASN A 82 -13.22 -29.73 -8.74
C ASN A 82 -12.09 -28.73 -8.43
N MET A 83 -12.46 -27.50 -8.10
CA MET A 83 -11.56 -26.39 -7.76
C MET A 83 -10.85 -26.53 -6.41
N ALA A 84 -11.27 -27.46 -5.54
CA ALA A 84 -10.52 -27.83 -4.34
C ALA A 84 -9.23 -28.62 -4.67
N SER A 85 -9.19 -29.32 -5.81
CA SER A 85 -8.01 -30.08 -6.26
C SER A 85 -6.92 -29.16 -6.81
N LYS A 86 -5.70 -29.26 -6.25
CA LYS A 86 -4.53 -28.52 -6.76
C LYS A 86 -4.19 -28.89 -8.21
N ALA A 87 -4.26 -30.19 -8.54
CA ALA A 87 -3.93 -30.68 -9.88
C ALA A 87 -4.91 -30.15 -10.94
N HIS A 88 -6.20 -30.09 -10.60
CA HIS A 88 -7.21 -29.49 -11.47
C HIS A 88 -6.97 -28.00 -11.66
N ARG A 89 -6.76 -27.23 -10.56
CA ARG A 89 -6.47 -25.80 -10.65
C ARG A 89 -5.25 -25.49 -11.50
N ASP A 90 -4.17 -26.24 -11.34
CA ASP A 90 -2.96 -26.03 -12.14
C ASP A 90 -3.23 -26.29 -13.64
N LEU A 91 -4.23 -27.09 -14.01
CA LEU A 91 -4.67 -27.32 -15.40
C LEU A 91 -5.66 -26.26 -15.92
N VAL A 92 -6.64 -25.84 -15.12
CA VAL A 92 -7.76 -24.99 -15.59
C VAL A 92 -7.58 -23.50 -15.34
N CYS A 93 -6.87 -23.07 -14.29
CA CYS A 93 -6.67 -21.64 -14.03
C CYS A 93 -6.04 -20.88 -15.23
N PRO A 94 -5.11 -21.46 -16.02
CA PRO A 94 -4.61 -20.80 -17.23
C PRO A 94 -5.66 -20.62 -18.34
N ARG A 95 -6.81 -21.30 -18.25
CA ARG A 95 -7.96 -21.20 -19.18
C ARG A 95 -9.06 -20.28 -18.62
N ILE A 96 -8.89 -19.76 -17.41
CA ILE A 96 -9.84 -18.87 -16.74
C ILE A 96 -9.20 -17.49 -16.60
N ALA A 97 -9.81 -16.48 -17.21
CA ALA A 97 -9.41 -15.10 -17.00
C ALA A 97 -10.25 -14.49 -15.88
N TYR A 98 -9.59 -13.89 -14.89
CA TYR A 98 -10.26 -13.23 -13.77
C TYR A 98 -9.85 -11.76 -13.68
N MET A 99 -10.83 -10.87 -13.80
CA MET A 99 -10.70 -9.45 -13.59
C MET A 99 -11.37 -9.08 -12.26
N PRO A 100 -10.61 -8.78 -11.20
CA PRO A 100 -11.15 -8.52 -9.87
C PRO A 100 -11.80 -7.14 -9.75
N GLN A 101 -12.71 -6.98 -8.77
CA GLN A 101 -13.35 -5.71 -8.45
C GLN A 101 -12.33 -4.62 -8.11
N GLY A 102 -12.51 -3.45 -8.74
CA GLY A 102 -11.76 -2.23 -8.48
C GLY A 102 -10.84 -1.81 -9.64
N LEU A 103 -10.77 -0.50 -9.88
CA LEU A 103 -10.07 0.09 -11.01
C LEU A 103 -8.57 -0.21 -11.00
N GLY A 104 -8.14 -1.14 -11.84
CA GLY A 104 -6.73 -1.46 -12.07
C GLY A 104 -6.06 -2.29 -10.98
N ARG A 105 -6.82 -3.01 -10.14
CA ARG A 105 -6.25 -3.91 -9.11
C ARG A 105 -5.43 -5.07 -9.71
N ASN A 106 -5.72 -5.48 -10.94
CA ASN A 106 -4.93 -6.46 -11.68
C ASN A 106 -3.74 -5.85 -12.45
N LEU A 107 -3.61 -4.51 -12.49
CA LEU A 107 -2.57 -3.83 -13.27
C LEU A 107 -1.39 -3.38 -12.39
N TYR A 108 -0.26 -3.15 -13.04
CA TYR A 108 0.92 -2.54 -12.41
C TYR A 108 0.98 -1.05 -12.78
N PRO A 109 0.69 -0.13 -11.85
CA PRO A 109 0.48 1.30 -12.18
C PRO A 109 1.71 2.01 -12.75
N THR A 110 2.90 1.54 -12.40
CA THR A 110 4.21 2.09 -12.82
C THR A 110 4.62 1.62 -14.22
N LEU A 111 4.02 0.54 -14.72
CA LEU A 111 4.27 -0.01 -16.05
C LEU A 111 3.38 0.68 -17.09
N SER A 112 3.86 0.78 -18.33
CA SER A 112 3.06 1.25 -19.46
C SER A 112 1.97 0.26 -19.86
N VAL A 113 1.07 0.68 -20.75
CA VAL A 113 0.06 -0.20 -21.38
C VAL A 113 0.76 -1.40 -22.02
N GLU A 114 1.79 -1.18 -22.83
CA GLU A 114 2.55 -2.25 -23.48
C GLU A 114 3.27 -3.15 -22.46
N GLU A 115 3.92 -2.57 -21.45
CA GLU A 115 4.68 -3.36 -20.47
C GLU A 115 3.78 -4.27 -19.63
N ASN A 116 2.57 -3.80 -19.27
CA ASN A 116 1.57 -4.64 -18.61
C ASN A 116 1.20 -5.84 -19.50
N LEU A 117 0.87 -5.60 -20.76
CA LEU A 117 0.47 -6.67 -21.68
C LEU A 117 1.63 -7.63 -21.98
N GLN A 118 2.84 -7.13 -22.18
CA GLN A 118 4.05 -7.95 -22.34
C GLN A 118 4.28 -8.84 -21.12
N PHE A 119 4.10 -8.31 -19.91
CA PHE A 119 4.23 -9.09 -18.68
C PHE A 119 3.24 -10.25 -18.66
N PHE A 120 1.95 -9.99 -18.84
CA PHE A 120 0.94 -11.07 -18.83
C PHE A 120 1.18 -12.08 -19.94
N ALA A 121 1.43 -11.64 -21.17
CA ALA A 121 1.65 -12.56 -22.28
C ALA A 121 2.88 -13.47 -22.08
N ARG A 122 3.94 -12.97 -21.43
CA ARG A 122 5.09 -13.80 -21.03
C ARG A 122 4.74 -14.82 -19.94
N LEU A 123 3.86 -14.48 -18.99
CA LEU A 123 3.41 -15.43 -17.96
C LEU A 123 2.69 -16.64 -18.55
N PHE A 124 1.90 -16.42 -19.61
CA PHE A 124 1.19 -17.46 -20.35
C PHE A 124 2.05 -18.12 -21.45
N GLY A 125 3.33 -17.75 -21.56
CA GLY A 125 4.29 -18.46 -22.41
C GLY A 125 4.29 -18.07 -23.89
N HIS A 126 3.66 -16.95 -24.26
CA HIS A 126 3.63 -16.49 -25.65
C HIS A 126 5.01 -16.08 -26.14
N ASP A 127 5.37 -16.44 -27.37
CA ASP A 127 6.63 -16.04 -28.00
C ASP A 127 6.61 -14.56 -28.44
N THR A 128 7.75 -14.03 -28.90
CA THR A 128 7.85 -12.60 -29.22
C THR A 128 6.94 -12.15 -30.36
N ALA A 129 6.74 -12.99 -31.38
CA ALA A 129 5.90 -12.64 -32.53
C ALA A 129 4.42 -12.66 -32.13
N GLU A 130 4.00 -13.71 -31.41
CA GLU A 130 2.63 -13.88 -30.95
C GLU A 130 2.25 -12.82 -29.92
N ARG A 131 3.17 -12.46 -29.01
CA ARG A 131 2.96 -11.35 -28.07
C ARG A 131 2.68 -10.05 -28.81
N ARG A 132 3.51 -9.71 -29.81
CA ARG A 132 3.34 -8.44 -30.54
C ARG A 132 2.02 -8.41 -31.30
N ARG A 133 1.71 -9.48 -32.04
CA ARG A 133 0.45 -9.62 -32.78
C ARG A 133 -0.77 -9.39 -31.88
N ARG A 134 -0.85 -10.12 -30.76
CA ARG A 134 -1.98 -10.02 -29.82
C ARG A 134 -2.08 -8.67 -29.14
N ILE A 135 -0.95 -8.08 -28.75
CA ILE A 135 -0.94 -6.74 -28.15
C ILE A 135 -1.50 -5.73 -29.14
N ASP A 136 -1.07 -5.78 -30.40
CA ASP A 136 -1.54 -4.86 -31.44
C ASP A 136 -3.04 -5.08 -31.73
N ASP A 137 -3.49 -6.32 -31.89
CA ASP A 137 -4.89 -6.65 -32.15
C ASP A 137 -5.81 -6.18 -31.01
N LEU A 138 -5.48 -6.55 -29.77
CA LEU A 138 -6.27 -6.16 -28.59
C LEU A 138 -6.28 -4.64 -28.42
N THR A 139 -5.13 -3.98 -28.46
CA THR A 139 -5.06 -2.54 -28.21
C THR A 139 -5.67 -1.71 -29.34
N ARG A 140 -5.68 -2.18 -30.60
CA ARG A 140 -6.44 -1.55 -31.68
C ARG A 140 -7.94 -1.72 -31.48
N SER A 141 -8.38 -2.93 -31.13
CA SER A 141 -9.80 -3.20 -30.88
C SER A 141 -10.38 -2.37 -29.72
N THR A 142 -9.55 -2.05 -28.73
CA THR A 142 -9.96 -1.26 -27.55
C THR A 142 -9.64 0.24 -27.64
N GLY A 143 -9.01 0.70 -28.72
CA GLY A 143 -8.55 2.09 -28.88
C GLY A 143 -7.42 2.50 -27.93
N LEU A 144 -6.66 1.54 -27.39
CA LEU A 144 -5.51 1.78 -26.51
C LEU A 144 -4.17 1.87 -27.26
N TYR A 145 -4.15 1.54 -28.56
CA TYR A 145 -2.95 1.53 -29.39
C TYR A 145 -2.16 2.86 -29.39
N PRO A 146 -2.80 4.05 -29.40
CA PRO A 146 -2.06 5.33 -29.32
C PRO A 146 -1.41 5.58 -27.95
N PHE A 147 -1.74 4.79 -26.94
CA PHE A 147 -1.34 5.01 -25.54
C PHE A 147 -0.39 3.92 -25.01
N LEU A 148 0.24 3.13 -25.89
CA LEU A 148 1.10 2.00 -25.51
C LEU A 148 2.21 2.38 -24.50
N ASP A 149 2.82 3.56 -24.66
CA ASP A 149 3.89 4.06 -23.79
C ASP A 149 3.39 4.71 -22.49
N ARG A 150 2.09 4.97 -22.36
CA ARG A 150 1.52 5.68 -21.21
C ARG A 150 1.47 4.76 -19.98
N PRO A 151 1.98 5.19 -18.80
CA PRO A 151 1.86 4.44 -17.56
C PRO A 151 0.40 4.16 -17.17
N ALA A 152 0.11 2.93 -16.74
CA ALA A 152 -1.23 2.49 -16.36
C ALA A 152 -1.84 3.35 -15.26
N GLY A 153 -1.03 3.83 -14.30
CA GLY A 153 -1.47 4.74 -13.24
C GLY A 153 -2.04 6.07 -13.75
N LYS A 154 -1.57 6.54 -14.91
CA LYS A 154 -1.98 7.80 -15.56
C LYS A 154 -3.14 7.65 -16.54
N LEU A 155 -3.69 6.45 -16.70
CA LEU A 155 -4.87 6.19 -17.54
C LEU A 155 -6.15 6.62 -16.82
N SER A 156 -7.19 6.98 -17.59
CA SER A 156 -8.55 7.19 -17.03
C SER A 156 -9.13 5.86 -16.52
N GLY A 157 -10.17 5.91 -15.69
CA GLY A 157 -10.83 4.70 -15.16
C GLY A 157 -11.27 3.75 -16.27
N GLY A 158 -11.97 4.25 -17.29
CA GLY A 158 -12.38 3.44 -18.45
C GLY A 158 -11.20 2.86 -19.23
N MET A 159 -10.11 3.61 -19.42
CA MET A 159 -8.89 3.09 -20.06
C MET A 159 -8.20 2.00 -19.22
N LYS A 160 -8.19 2.13 -17.88
CA LYS A 160 -7.69 1.10 -16.97
C LYS A 160 -8.52 -0.18 -17.09
N GLN A 161 -9.85 -0.09 -17.17
CA GLN A 161 -10.69 -1.27 -17.36
C GLN A 161 -10.48 -1.93 -18.72
N LYS A 162 -10.37 -1.14 -19.80
CA LYS A 162 -10.01 -1.67 -21.13
C LYS A 162 -8.65 -2.38 -21.11
N LEU A 163 -7.62 -1.81 -20.45
CA LEU A 163 -6.32 -2.45 -20.31
C LEU A 163 -6.40 -3.74 -19.46
N GLY A 164 -7.15 -3.70 -18.36
CA GLY A 164 -7.40 -4.87 -17.52
C GLY A 164 -8.05 -6.01 -18.31
N LEU A 165 -9.03 -5.69 -19.15
CA LEU A 165 -9.66 -6.64 -20.07
C LEU A 165 -8.68 -7.17 -21.11
N CYS A 166 -7.84 -6.32 -21.73
CA CYS A 166 -6.79 -6.78 -22.65
C CYS A 166 -5.82 -7.75 -21.96
N CYS A 167 -5.42 -7.47 -20.72
CA CYS A 167 -4.55 -8.37 -19.94
C CYS A 167 -5.25 -9.71 -19.63
N ALA A 168 -6.56 -9.67 -19.35
CA ALA A 168 -7.37 -10.85 -19.11
C ALA A 168 -7.55 -11.70 -20.39
N LEU A 169 -7.67 -11.07 -21.56
CA LEU A 169 -7.91 -11.77 -22.83
C LEU A 169 -6.65 -12.22 -23.56
N ILE A 170 -5.47 -11.74 -23.14
CA ILE A 170 -4.23 -11.93 -23.90
C ILE A 170 -3.89 -13.41 -24.13
N HIS A 171 -4.40 -14.32 -23.29
CA HIS A 171 -4.09 -15.74 -23.26
C HIS A 171 -5.24 -16.66 -23.70
N ASP A 172 -6.29 -16.11 -24.32
CA ASP A 172 -7.43 -16.87 -24.85
C ASP A 172 -8.16 -17.76 -23.85
N PRO A 173 -8.82 -17.17 -22.84
CA PRO A 173 -9.57 -17.93 -21.86
C PRO A 173 -10.84 -18.58 -22.45
N ASP A 174 -11.20 -19.74 -21.91
CA ASP A 174 -12.50 -20.38 -22.15
C ASP A 174 -13.60 -19.80 -21.24
N LEU A 175 -13.20 -19.31 -20.07
CA LEU A 175 -14.07 -18.68 -19.08
C LEU A 175 -13.51 -17.31 -18.70
N LEU A 176 -14.25 -16.26 -19.01
CA LEU A 176 -13.95 -14.88 -18.64
C LEU A 176 -14.82 -14.46 -17.45
N ILE A 177 -14.20 -14.13 -16.33
CA ILE A 177 -14.87 -13.69 -15.11
C ILE A 177 -14.54 -12.21 -14.87
N LEU A 178 -15.59 -11.39 -14.85
CA LEU A 178 -15.51 -9.94 -14.67
C LEU A 178 -16.25 -9.56 -13.38
N ASP A 179 -15.51 -9.19 -12.36
CA ASP A 179 -16.06 -8.77 -11.07
C ASP A 179 -16.25 -7.25 -11.08
N GLU A 180 -17.49 -6.79 -11.30
CA GLU A 180 -17.86 -5.38 -11.35
C GLU A 180 -16.96 -4.52 -12.28
N PRO A 181 -16.84 -4.89 -13.57
CA PRO A 181 -15.86 -4.32 -14.48
C PRO A 181 -16.14 -2.85 -14.85
N THR A 182 -17.36 -2.37 -14.64
CA THR A 182 -17.85 -1.06 -15.08
C THR A 182 -18.17 -0.12 -13.91
N THR A 183 -17.94 -0.56 -12.67
CA THR A 183 -18.12 0.26 -11.47
C THR A 183 -17.19 1.47 -11.52
N GLY A 184 -17.78 2.66 -11.32
CA GLY A 184 -17.05 3.93 -11.39
C GLY A 184 -16.53 4.29 -12.79
N VAL A 185 -17.09 3.71 -13.86
CA VAL A 185 -16.85 4.09 -15.26
C VAL A 185 -18.05 4.88 -15.79
N ASP A 186 -17.80 5.91 -16.60
CA ASP A 186 -18.87 6.73 -17.17
C ASP A 186 -19.74 5.95 -18.18
N PRO A 187 -21.01 6.38 -18.40
CA PRO A 187 -21.96 5.66 -19.25
C PRO A 187 -21.46 5.37 -20.67
N LEU A 188 -20.78 6.33 -21.31
CA LEU A 188 -20.24 6.12 -22.66
C LEU A 188 -19.11 5.08 -22.66
N ALA A 189 -18.15 5.21 -21.74
CA ALA A 189 -17.06 4.24 -21.63
C ALA A 189 -17.56 2.84 -21.24
N ARG A 190 -18.64 2.75 -20.45
CA ARG A 190 -19.36 1.50 -20.13
C ARG A 190 -20.02 0.89 -21.36
N ALA A 191 -20.77 1.67 -22.14
CA ALA A 191 -21.37 1.19 -23.39
C ALA A 191 -20.28 0.65 -24.35
N GLN A 192 -19.19 1.40 -24.53
CA GLN A 192 -18.04 0.95 -25.32
C GLN A 192 -17.39 -0.33 -24.78
N PHE A 193 -17.35 -0.51 -23.46
CA PHE A 193 -16.83 -1.73 -22.83
C PHE A 193 -17.71 -2.94 -23.18
N TRP A 194 -19.04 -2.80 -23.11
CA TRP A 194 -19.96 -3.88 -23.46
C TRP A 194 -19.97 -4.21 -24.96
N ASP A 195 -19.86 -3.20 -25.83
CA ASP A 195 -19.71 -3.41 -27.28
C ASP A 195 -18.46 -4.20 -27.62
N LEU A 196 -17.37 -3.96 -26.89
CA LEU A 196 -16.13 -4.70 -27.02
C LEU A 196 -16.30 -6.17 -26.60
N ILE A 197 -16.90 -6.44 -25.43
CA ILE A 197 -17.21 -7.82 -24.98
C ILE A 197 -18.09 -8.55 -26.00
N ALA A 198 -19.12 -7.88 -26.52
CA ALA A 198 -20.01 -8.45 -27.53
C ALA A 198 -19.25 -8.77 -28.84
N ARG A 199 -18.27 -7.95 -29.24
CA ARG A 199 -17.40 -8.24 -30.38
C ARG A 199 -16.53 -9.48 -30.14
N ILE A 200 -15.87 -9.56 -28.99
CA ILE A 200 -15.02 -10.70 -28.63
C ILE A 200 -15.83 -12.01 -28.59
N ARG A 201 -17.05 -11.98 -28.04
CA ARG A 201 -17.94 -13.16 -28.05
C ARG A 201 -18.36 -13.59 -29.45
N ARG A 202 -18.57 -12.65 -30.39
CA ARG A 202 -18.85 -13.00 -31.79
C ARG A 202 -17.67 -13.71 -32.44
N GLU A 203 -16.45 -13.33 -32.10
CA GLU A 203 -15.23 -14.00 -32.57
C GLU A 203 -15.00 -15.34 -31.84
N ARG A 204 -15.52 -15.51 -30.62
CA ARG A 204 -15.39 -16.73 -29.79
C ARG A 204 -16.72 -17.17 -29.17
N PRO A 205 -17.57 -17.87 -29.95
CA PRO A 205 -18.87 -18.32 -29.47
C PRO A 205 -18.81 -19.32 -28.31
N ALA A 206 -17.70 -20.05 -28.17
CA ALA A 206 -17.49 -21.04 -27.10
C ALA A 206 -17.00 -20.43 -25.77
N MET A 207 -16.66 -19.14 -25.73
CA MET A 207 -16.20 -18.49 -24.49
C MET A 207 -17.40 -18.19 -23.60
N SER A 208 -17.36 -18.67 -22.36
CA SER A 208 -18.36 -18.33 -21.34
C SER A 208 -17.94 -17.07 -20.60
N VAL A 209 -18.88 -16.16 -20.31
CA VAL A 209 -18.59 -14.90 -19.62
C VAL A 209 -19.47 -14.79 -18.38
N ILE A 210 -18.85 -14.62 -17.22
CA ILE A 210 -19.55 -14.39 -15.95
C ILE A 210 -19.24 -12.98 -15.49
N VAL A 211 -20.27 -12.18 -15.21
CA VAL A 211 -20.13 -10.79 -14.78
C VAL A 211 -20.85 -10.57 -13.47
N ALA A 212 -20.19 -10.05 -12.44
CA ALA A 212 -20.89 -9.42 -11.32
C ALA A 212 -21.19 -7.95 -11.67
N THR A 213 -22.43 -7.52 -11.49
CA THR A 213 -22.80 -6.11 -11.66
C THR A 213 -23.81 -5.68 -10.61
N ALA A 214 -23.68 -4.43 -10.17
CA ALA A 214 -24.69 -3.73 -9.39
C ALA A 214 -25.66 -2.91 -10.29
N TYR A 215 -25.38 -2.79 -11.59
CA TYR A 215 -26.19 -2.02 -12.53
C TYR A 215 -27.23 -2.92 -13.20
N MET A 216 -28.50 -2.73 -12.86
CA MET A 216 -29.60 -3.53 -13.41
C MET A 216 -29.79 -3.35 -14.92
N ASP A 217 -29.42 -2.20 -15.48
CA ASP A 217 -29.47 -1.95 -16.93
C ASP A 217 -28.42 -2.76 -17.70
N GLU A 218 -27.30 -3.10 -17.06
CA GLU A 218 -26.32 -4.03 -17.63
C GLU A 218 -26.86 -5.46 -17.59
N ALA A 219 -27.51 -5.82 -16.48
CA ALA A 219 -28.10 -7.13 -16.29
C ALA A 219 -29.15 -7.49 -17.36
N GLN A 220 -29.87 -6.50 -17.90
CA GLN A 220 -30.83 -6.72 -18.99
C GLN A 220 -30.19 -7.27 -20.27
N ARG A 221 -28.88 -7.08 -20.46
CA ARG A 221 -28.14 -7.51 -21.67
C ARG A 221 -27.61 -8.94 -21.56
N PHE A 222 -27.72 -9.57 -20.40
CA PHE A 222 -27.16 -10.91 -20.17
C PHE A 222 -28.14 -12.01 -20.57
N ASP A 223 -27.57 -13.14 -20.99
CA ASP A 223 -28.33 -14.31 -21.43
C ASP A 223 -29.00 -15.01 -20.22
N TRP A 224 -28.35 -14.97 -19.06
CA TRP A 224 -28.82 -15.59 -17.81
C TRP A 224 -28.46 -14.72 -16.60
N LEU A 225 -29.29 -14.74 -15.56
CA LEU A 225 -29.11 -13.97 -14.34
C LEU A 225 -29.15 -14.87 -13.10
N VAL A 226 -28.36 -14.47 -12.10
CA VAL A 226 -28.31 -15.03 -10.76
C VAL A 226 -28.53 -13.89 -9.78
N ALA A 227 -29.72 -13.84 -9.18
CA ALA A 227 -30.03 -12.88 -8.14
C ALA A 227 -29.53 -13.40 -6.79
N MET A 228 -28.67 -12.64 -6.11
CA MET A 228 -28.11 -12.99 -4.82
C MET A 228 -28.39 -11.93 -3.76
N ASP A 229 -28.61 -12.40 -2.54
CA ASP A 229 -28.72 -11.55 -1.36
C ASP A 229 -28.24 -12.28 -0.10
N ALA A 230 -27.55 -11.55 0.78
CA ALA A 230 -27.00 -12.05 2.05
C ALA A 230 -26.29 -13.43 1.97
N GLY A 231 -25.60 -13.71 0.87
CA GLY A 231 -24.91 -14.99 0.63
C GLY A 231 -25.79 -16.14 0.16
N ASN A 232 -27.06 -15.89 -0.16
CA ASN A 232 -28.02 -16.86 -0.71
C ASN A 232 -28.36 -16.52 -2.17
N VAL A 233 -28.80 -17.52 -2.94
CA VAL A 233 -29.34 -17.33 -4.29
C VAL A 233 -30.86 -17.20 -4.18
N LEU A 234 -31.40 -16.06 -4.61
CA LEU A 234 -32.83 -15.76 -4.58
C LEU A 234 -33.56 -16.37 -5.77
N ALA A 235 -32.99 -16.19 -6.97
CA ALA A 235 -33.56 -16.69 -8.21
C ALA A 235 -32.50 -16.79 -9.31
N THR A 236 -32.75 -17.67 -10.27
CA THR A 236 -31.96 -17.80 -11.49
C THR A 236 -32.90 -17.88 -12.69
N GLY A 237 -32.51 -17.31 -13.83
CA GLY A 237 -33.33 -17.31 -15.04
C GLY A 237 -32.86 -16.30 -16.06
N THR A 238 -33.49 -16.28 -17.23
CA THR A 238 -33.32 -15.18 -18.18
C THR A 238 -33.93 -13.89 -17.63
N PRO A 239 -33.49 -12.69 -18.08
CA PRO A 239 -34.11 -11.42 -17.68
C PRO A 239 -35.64 -11.40 -17.89
N ALA A 240 -36.11 -11.95 -19.01
CA ALA A 240 -37.54 -12.01 -19.33
C ALA A 240 -38.33 -12.93 -18.37
N GLU A 241 -37.75 -14.08 -17.99
CA GLU A 241 -38.36 -14.98 -17.02
C GLU A 241 -38.47 -14.35 -15.63
N LEU A 242 -37.44 -13.62 -15.19
CA LEU A 242 -37.47 -12.92 -13.90
C LEU A 242 -38.55 -11.83 -13.89
N LEU A 243 -38.64 -10.99 -14.93
CA LEU A 243 -39.69 -9.97 -15.07
C LEU A 243 -41.10 -10.58 -15.07
N ALA A 244 -41.28 -11.67 -15.82
CA ALA A 244 -42.56 -12.38 -15.90
C ALA A 244 -42.96 -12.99 -14.54
N ARG A 245 -41.99 -13.55 -13.81
CA ARG A 245 -42.21 -14.17 -12.49
C ARG A 245 -42.59 -13.16 -11.41
N THR A 246 -42.05 -11.94 -11.47
CA THR A 246 -42.32 -10.89 -10.47
C THR A 246 -43.43 -9.92 -10.89
N HIS A 247 -43.93 -10.01 -12.13
CA HIS A 247 -44.89 -9.08 -12.72
C HIS A 247 -44.42 -7.61 -12.68
N CYS A 248 -43.12 -7.38 -12.87
CA CYS A 248 -42.52 -6.03 -12.84
C CYS A 248 -42.14 -5.56 -14.26
N ALA A 249 -42.10 -4.24 -14.45
CA ALA A 249 -41.67 -3.63 -15.71
C ALA A 249 -40.14 -3.46 -15.82
N THR A 250 -39.42 -3.45 -14.68
CA THR A 250 -37.97 -3.25 -14.63
C THR A 250 -37.29 -4.32 -13.78
N LEU A 251 -36.03 -4.63 -14.11
CA LEU A 251 -35.25 -5.63 -13.34
C LEU A 251 -34.95 -5.16 -11.91
N GLU A 252 -34.82 -3.85 -11.68
CA GLU A 252 -34.65 -3.30 -10.33
C GLU A 252 -35.88 -3.62 -9.46
N ALA A 253 -37.10 -3.36 -9.98
CA ALA A 253 -38.33 -3.72 -9.28
C ALA A 253 -38.49 -5.24 -9.11
N ALA A 254 -38.10 -6.03 -10.12
CA ALA A 254 -38.11 -7.49 -10.02
C ALA A 254 -37.16 -8.01 -8.94
N PHE A 255 -35.95 -7.46 -8.85
CA PHE A 255 -34.98 -7.82 -7.81
C PHE A 255 -35.52 -7.49 -6.42
N ILE A 256 -36.09 -6.30 -6.23
CA ILE A 256 -36.70 -5.90 -4.95
C ILE A 256 -37.88 -6.81 -4.58
N ALA A 257 -38.70 -7.22 -5.56
CA ALA A 257 -39.78 -8.17 -5.34
C ALA A 257 -39.30 -9.57 -4.90
N LEU A 258 -38.06 -9.95 -5.26
CA LEU A 258 -37.43 -11.22 -4.89
C LEU A 258 -36.74 -11.19 -3.51
N LEU A 259 -36.51 -10.02 -2.93
CA LEU A 259 -35.90 -9.91 -1.59
C LEU A 259 -36.77 -10.57 -0.50
N PRO A 260 -36.19 -10.99 0.64
CA PRO A 260 -36.96 -11.49 1.77
C PRO A 260 -37.97 -10.44 2.28
N ASP A 261 -39.12 -10.89 2.79
CA ASP A 261 -40.18 -9.96 3.22
C ASP A 261 -39.73 -9.02 4.35
N GLU A 262 -38.83 -9.47 5.22
CA GLU A 262 -38.24 -8.68 6.31
C GLU A 262 -37.51 -7.42 5.79
N GLU A 263 -36.85 -7.51 4.63
CA GLU A 263 -36.15 -6.39 4.00
C GLU A 263 -37.07 -5.48 3.17
N LYS A 264 -38.27 -5.97 2.84
CA LYS A 264 -39.33 -5.17 2.19
C LYS A 264 -40.13 -4.33 3.18
N ILE A 265 -40.05 -4.63 4.49
CA ILE A 265 -40.80 -3.89 5.51
C ILE A 265 -40.35 -2.41 5.52
N GLY A 266 -41.26 -1.52 5.13
CA GLY A 266 -40.99 -0.08 5.03
C GLY A 266 -40.36 0.37 3.71
N TYR A 267 -40.23 -0.52 2.72
CA TYR A 267 -39.87 -0.12 1.36
C TYR A 267 -41.07 0.52 0.67
N GLU A 268 -40.98 1.82 0.42
CA GLU A 268 -41.85 2.54 -0.50
C GLU A 268 -41.01 3.14 -1.65
N PRO A 269 -41.48 3.05 -2.90
CA PRO A 269 -40.85 3.69 -4.03
C PRO A 269 -40.67 5.19 -3.77
N VAL A 270 -39.50 5.74 -4.12
CA VAL A 270 -39.23 7.17 -3.92
C VAL A 270 -40.11 7.98 -4.87
N SER A 271 -41.11 8.67 -4.30
CA SER A 271 -41.88 9.69 -5.00
C SER A 271 -41.25 11.06 -4.73
N ILE A 272 -41.15 11.88 -5.77
CA ILE A 272 -40.55 13.22 -5.69
C ILE A 272 -41.65 14.23 -5.89
N PRO A 273 -42.13 14.87 -4.81
CA PRO A 273 -43.11 15.93 -4.91
C PRO A 273 -42.54 17.05 -5.79
N PRO A 274 -43.32 17.62 -6.72
CA PRO A 274 -42.83 18.70 -7.57
C PRO A 274 -42.40 19.90 -6.72
N LEU A 275 -41.28 20.52 -7.10
CA LEU A 275 -40.84 21.76 -6.47
C LEU A 275 -41.80 22.89 -6.87
N HIS A 276 -42.42 23.55 -5.88
CA HIS A 276 -43.15 24.79 -6.12
C HIS A 276 -42.15 25.92 -6.38
N VAL A 277 -42.12 26.40 -7.62
CA VAL A 277 -41.24 27.49 -8.08
C VAL A 277 -42.10 28.72 -8.36
N ASP A 278 -41.88 29.78 -7.58
CA ASP A 278 -42.49 31.09 -7.80
C ASP A 278 -41.49 32.03 -8.50
N GLU A 279 -41.96 33.12 -9.11
CA GLU A 279 -41.10 34.13 -9.77
C GLU A 279 -40.08 34.79 -8.82
N HIS A 280 -40.32 34.72 -7.51
CA HIS A 280 -39.43 35.25 -6.46
C HIS A 280 -38.47 34.21 -5.86
N THR A 281 -38.38 33.00 -6.43
CA THR A 281 -37.50 31.96 -5.88
C THR A 281 -36.03 32.38 -5.99
N GLU A 282 -35.37 32.55 -4.85
CA GLU A 282 -33.96 32.97 -4.76
C GLU A 282 -33.01 31.97 -5.45
N ILE A 283 -31.90 32.48 -5.99
CA ILE A 283 -30.82 31.67 -6.55
C ILE A 283 -29.83 31.36 -5.43
N ALA A 284 -29.62 30.07 -5.17
CA ALA A 284 -28.66 29.60 -4.17
C ALA A 284 -27.24 29.54 -4.73
N ILE A 285 -27.09 29.10 -5.99
CA ILE A 285 -25.80 29.03 -6.69
C ILE A 285 -25.94 29.69 -8.07
N GLU A 286 -25.04 30.60 -8.40
CA GLU A 286 -24.87 31.14 -9.75
C GLU A 286 -23.40 30.98 -10.17
N ALA A 287 -23.15 30.38 -11.34
CA ALA A 287 -21.83 30.33 -11.97
C ALA A 287 -21.91 31.05 -13.31
N LYS A 288 -20.96 31.97 -13.57
CA LYS A 288 -20.84 32.67 -14.86
C LYS A 288 -19.45 32.48 -15.44
N ARG A 289 -19.39 31.91 -16.65
CA ARG A 289 -18.17 31.67 -17.43
C ARG A 289 -17.04 31.04 -16.59
N LEU A 290 -17.40 30.14 -15.68
CA LEU A 290 -16.46 29.59 -14.71
C LEU A 290 -15.45 28.68 -15.43
N THR A 291 -14.16 28.97 -15.25
CA THR A 291 -13.07 28.27 -15.95
C THR A 291 -11.95 27.90 -14.98
N MET A 292 -11.43 26.67 -15.12
CA MET A 292 -10.29 26.18 -14.34
C MET A 292 -9.19 25.62 -15.24
N ARG A 293 -7.98 26.15 -15.09
CA ARG A 293 -6.77 25.72 -15.82
C ARG A 293 -5.71 25.17 -14.85
N PHE A 294 -5.18 23.99 -15.15
CA PHE A 294 -4.05 23.38 -14.45
C PHE A 294 -2.85 23.30 -15.40
N GLY A 295 -1.95 24.29 -15.34
CA GLY A 295 -0.93 24.44 -16.37
C GLY A 295 -1.58 24.60 -17.74
N ASP A 296 -1.22 23.73 -18.69
CA ASP A 296 -1.76 23.74 -20.06
C ASP A 296 -3.12 23.04 -20.20
N PHE A 297 -3.61 22.36 -19.16
CA PHE A 297 -4.86 21.60 -19.21
C PHE A 297 -6.05 22.41 -18.69
N VAL A 298 -7.07 22.62 -19.53
CA VAL A 298 -8.34 23.25 -19.14
C VAL A 298 -9.29 22.18 -18.63
N ALA A 299 -9.55 22.17 -17.32
CA ALA A 299 -10.41 21.17 -16.68
C ALA A 299 -11.89 21.55 -16.69
N VAL A 300 -12.18 22.85 -16.65
CA VAL A 300 -13.53 23.43 -16.74
C VAL A 300 -13.42 24.64 -17.67
N ASP A 301 -14.31 24.74 -18.65
CA ASP A 301 -14.25 25.72 -19.74
C ASP A 301 -15.59 26.45 -19.86
N HIS A 302 -15.62 27.71 -19.38
CA HIS A 302 -16.76 28.64 -19.53
C HIS A 302 -18.12 28.04 -19.13
N VAL A 303 -18.20 27.52 -17.90
CA VAL A 303 -19.43 26.91 -17.40
C VAL A 303 -20.39 27.96 -16.84
N ASP A 304 -21.64 27.90 -17.30
CA ASP A 304 -22.75 28.77 -16.89
C ASP A 304 -23.93 27.92 -16.37
N PHE A 305 -24.38 28.16 -15.14
CA PHE A 305 -25.64 27.61 -14.62
C PHE A 305 -26.16 28.37 -13.39
N ARG A 306 -27.44 28.14 -13.09
CA ARG A 306 -28.15 28.69 -11.92
C ARG A 306 -28.97 27.62 -11.24
N ILE A 307 -28.84 27.52 -9.92
CA ILE A 307 -29.56 26.58 -9.05
C ILE A 307 -30.43 27.37 -8.08
N ARG A 308 -31.72 27.08 -8.08
CA ARG A 308 -32.73 27.74 -7.25
C ARG A 308 -32.73 27.16 -5.84
N ARG A 309 -33.18 27.96 -4.87
CA ARG A 309 -33.30 27.52 -3.48
C ARG A 309 -34.28 26.35 -3.35
N GLY A 310 -33.85 25.29 -2.65
CA GLY A 310 -34.63 24.07 -2.46
C GLY A 310 -34.66 23.12 -3.66
N GLU A 311 -34.03 23.47 -4.78
CA GLU A 311 -33.88 22.60 -5.96
C GLU A 311 -32.91 21.45 -5.68
N ILE A 312 -33.26 20.24 -6.12
CA ILE A 312 -32.32 19.13 -6.25
C ILE A 312 -31.76 19.16 -7.66
N PHE A 313 -30.54 19.69 -7.80
CA PHE A 313 -29.86 19.85 -9.08
C PHE A 313 -28.80 18.77 -9.27
N GLY A 314 -28.97 17.97 -10.33
CA GLY A 314 -28.04 16.89 -10.68
C GLY A 314 -26.93 17.37 -11.62
N PHE A 315 -25.68 17.02 -11.30
CA PHE A 315 -24.52 17.23 -12.16
C PHE A 315 -24.07 15.91 -12.75
N LEU A 316 -24.36 15.70 -14.03
CA LEU A 316 -24.11 14.46 -14.74
C LEU A 316 -23.03 14.69 -15.81
N GLY A 317 -22.10 13.75 -15.95
CA GLY A 317 -21.03 13.89 -16.94
C GLY A 317 -20.03 12.77 -16.84
N SER A 318 -19.15 12.64 -17.85
CA SER A 318 -18.12 11.61 -17.85
C SER A 318 -17.08 11.81 -16.73
N ASN A 319 -16.31 10.77 -16.43
CA ASN A 319 -15.21 10.90 -15.48
C ASN A 319 -14.15 11.85 -16.04
N GLY A 320 -13.69 12.78 -15.20
CA GLY A 320 -12.74 13.81 -15.61
C GLY A 320 -13.33 14.93 -16.47
N CYS A 321 -14.66 15.03 -16.63
CA CYS A 321 -15.26 16.14 -17.38
C CYS A 321 -15.27 17.48 -16.64
N GLY A 322 -14.87 17.52 -15.35
CA GLY A 322 -14.79 18.74 -14.55
C GLY A 322 -15.73 18.80 -13.35
N LYS A 323 -16.60 17.79 -13.09
CA LYS A 323 -17.62 17.80 -12.01
C LYS A 323 -17.08 18.22 -10.63
N SER A 324 -16.20 17.41 -10.06
CA SER A 324 -15.61 17.69 -8.74
C SER A 324 -14.76 18.95 -8.74
N THR A 325 -14.16 19.32 -9.87
CA THR A 325 -13.41 20.59 -10.02
C THR A 325 -14.36 21.78 -9.90
N THR A 326 -15.50 21.75 -10.60
CA THR A 326 -16.56 22.75 -10.50
C THR A 326 -17.10 22.84 -9.08
N MET A 327 -17.41 21.70 -8.46
CA MET A 327 -17.87 21.67 -7.06
C MET A 327 -16.86 22.28 -6.09
N LYS A 328 -15.57 21.95 -6.23
CA LYS A 328 -14.48 22.53 -5.41
C LYS A 328 -14.33 24.03 -5.61
N MET A 329 -14.57 24.52 -6.82
CA MET A 329 -14.60 25.97 -7.09
C MET A 329 -15.77 26.65 -6.38
N LEU A 330 -16.96 26.06 -6.44
CA LEU A 330 -18.14 26.61 -5.78
C LEU A 330 -18.02 26.58 -4.24
N THR A 331 -17.36 25.57 -3.66
CA THR A 331 -17.09 25.54 -2.21
C THR A 331 -15.92 26.45 -1.79
N GLY A 332 -15.27 27.12 -2.75
CA GLY A 332 -14.07 27.95 -2.51
C GLY A 332 -12.83 27.16 -2.11
N LEU A 333 -12.83 25.82 -2.28
CA LEU A 333 -11.65 24.96 -2.04
C LEU A 333 -10.61 25.07 -3.16
N LEU A 334 -11.06 25.51 -4.34
CA LEU A 334 -10.23 25.76 -5.50
C LEU A 334 -10.57 27.14 -6.07
N GLN A 335 -9.58 28.00 -6.25
CA GLN A 335 -9.81 29.30 -6.87
C GLN A 335 -9.95 29.15 -8.39
N ALA A 336 -11.00 29.73 -8.98
CA ALA A 336 -11.20 29.73 -10.42
C ALA A 336 -10.08 30.51 -11.13
N SER A 337 -9.71 30.06 -12.33
CA SER A 337 -8.73 30.77 -13.18
C SER A 337 -9.38 31.96 -13.89
N GLU A 338 -10.62 31.81 -14.35
CA GLU A 338 -11.43 32.86 -14.97
C GLU A 338 -12.90 32.65 -14.59
N GLY A 339 -13.71 33.72 -14.73
CA GLY A 339 -15.13 33.70 -14.35
C GLY A 339 -15.36 33.91 -12.86
N GLN A 340 -16.63 33.89 -12.48
CA GLN A 340 -17.08 34.17 -11.11
C GLN A 340 -18.23 33.24 -10.72
N ALA A 341 -18.32 32.95 -9.42
CA ALA A 341 -19.40 32.18 -8.82
C ALA A 341 -19.95 32.92 -7.61
N TRP A 342 -21.26 32.80 -7.38
CA TRP A 342 -21.97 33.38 -6.24
C TRP A 342 -22.72 32.29 -5.48
N LEU A 343 -22.64 32.35 -4.16
CA LEU A 343 -23.42 31.56 -3.21
C LEU A 343 -24.35 32.50 -2.43
N PHE A 344 -25.66 32.28 -2.54
CA PHE A 344 -26.67 33.12 -1.88
C PHE A 344 -26.48 34.63 -2.16
N GLY A 345 -26.08 34.98 -3.39
CA GLY A 345 -25.81 36.36 -3.81
C GLY A 345 -24.42 36.91 -3.45
N ASN A 346 -23.63 36.22 -2.62
CA ASN A 346 -22.27 36.60 -2.27
C ASN A 346 -21.26 35.92 -3.20
N GLU A 347 -20.26 36.66 -3.70
CA GLU A 347 -19.19 36.07 -4.52
C GLU A 347 -18.37 35.07 -3.69
N VAL A 348 -17.99 33.94 -4.30
CA VAL A 348 -17.23 32.89 -3.63
C VAL A 348 -15.79 33.35 -3.39
N ASP A 349 -15.46 33.70 -2.14
CA ASP A 349 -14.10 33.98 -1.69
C ASP A 349 -13.56 32.82 -0.83
N PRO A 350 -12.38 32.24 -1.15
CA PRO A 350 -11.72 31.24 -0.30
C PRO A 350 -11.47 31.66 1.16
N LYS A 351 -11.48 32.97 1.46
CA LYS A 351 -11.28 33.53 2.80
C LYS A 351 -12.58 33.75 3.58
N ASP A 352 -13.74 33.65 2.94
CA ASP A 352 -15.03 33.85 3.58
C ASP A 352 -15.49 32.56 4.28
N ILE A 353 -15.17 32.46 5.57
CA ILE A 353 -15.56 31.32 6.40
C ILE A 353 -17.06 31.31 6.71
N ASP A 354 -17.73 32.47 6.69
CA ASP A 354 -19.14 32.59 7.07
C ASP A 354 -20.05 32.03 5.96
N THR A 355 -19.72 32.28 4.70
CA THR A 355 -20.41 31.63 3.58
C THR A 355 -20.21 30.10 3.60
N ARG A 356 -19.02 29.61 3.98
CA ARG A 356 -18.77 28.15 4.11
C ARG A 356 -19.55 27.50 5.23
N ARG A 357 -19.83 28.20 6.33
CA ARG A 357 -20.71 27.69 7.41
C ARG A 357 -22.14 27.45 6.94
N ARG A 358 -22.58 28.04 5.83
CA ARG A 358 -23.92 27.83 5.27
C ARG A 358 -23.99 26.63 4.31
N VAL A 359 -22.84 25.99 4.05
CA VAL A 359 -22.70 24.87 3.10
C VAL A 359 -22.32 23.60 3.86
N GLY A 360 -23.04 22.51 3.58
CA GLY A 360 -22.60 21.16 3.92
C GLY A 360 -21.97 20.53 2.68
N TYR A 361 -20.81 19.91 2.84
CA TYR A 361 -20.08 19.28 1.74
C TYR A 361 -19.77 17.83 2.07
N MET A 362 -20.10 16.93 1.15
CA MET A 362 -19.80 15.52 1.21
C MET A 362 -18.92 15.17 0.00
N SER A 363 -17.65 14.83 0.25
CA SER A 363 -16.71 14.46 -0.80
C SER A 363 -16.83 12.99 -1.21
N GLN A 364 -16.37 12.68 -2.43
CA GLN A 364 -16.31 11.32 -2.98
C GLN A 364 -15.47 10.35 -2.12
N ALA A 365 -14.34 10.81 -1.59
CA ALA A 365 -13.61 10.09 -0.54
C ALA A 365 -14.22 10.46 0.81
N PHE A 366 -14.52 9.46 1.65
CA PHE A 366 -15.22 9.69 2.92
C PHE A 366 -14.58 10.80 3.75
N SER A 367 -15.37 11.80 4.12
CA SER A 367 -14.93 12.91 4.98
C SER A 367 -14.89 12.55 6.47
N LEU A 368 -15.12 11.27 6.80
CA LEU A 368 -15.22 10.76 8.16
C LEU A 368 -13.84 10.38 8.71
N TYR A 369 -13.63 10.61 10.00
CA TYR A 369 -12.46 10.10 10.71
C TYR A 369 -12.71 8.63 11.07
N THR A 370 -11.99 7.72 10.42
CA THR A 370 -12.19 6.26 10.54
C THR A 370 -11.80 5.72 11.91
N GLU A 371 -10.95 6.43 12.66
CA GLU A 371 -10.52 6.09 14.00
C GLU A 371 -11.47 6.58 15.11
N LEU A 372 -12.48 7.38 14.77
CA LEU A 372 -13.46 7.91 15.70
C LEU A 372 -14.80 7.18 15.55
N THR A 373 -15.54 6.98 16.64
CA THR A 373 -16.88 6.37 16.57
C THR A 373 -17.89 7.25 15.83
N VAL A 374 -19.05 6.71 15.48
CA VAL A 374 -20.18 7.45 14.89
C VAL A 374 -20.54 8.68 15.74
N HIS A 375 -20.70 8.49 17.05
CA HIS A 375 -20.97 9.58 17.98
C HIS A 375 -19.83 10.62 18.01
N GLN A 376 -18.58 10.16 18.09
CA GLN A 376 -17.41 11.05 18.13
C GLN A 376 -17.27 11.89 16.85
N ASN A 377 -17.55 11.32 15.68
CA ASN A 377 -17.58 12.07 14.42
C ASN A 377 -18.63 13.19 14.47
N LEU A 378 -19.87 12.89 14.89
CA LEU A 378 -20.93 13.90 14.97
C LEU A 378 -20.59 15.04 15.94
N VAL A 379 -20.07 14.72 17.13
CA VAL A 379 -19.65 15.71 18.13
C VAL A 379 -18.49 16.56 17.61
N LEU A 380 -17.47 15.94 16.99
CA LEU A 380 -16.33 16.65 16.44
C LEU A 380 -16.77 17.66 15.38
N HIS A 381 -17.59 17.23 14.42
CA HIS A 381 -18.07 18.11 13.37
C HIS A 381 -18.99 19.22 13.90
N ALA A 382 -19.87 18.93 14.87
CA ALA A 382 -20.67 19.97 15.53
C ALA A 382 -19.78 21.06 16.14
N ARG A 383 -18.69 20.68 16.81
CA ARG A 383 -17.73 21.64 17.39
C ARG A 383 -16.93 22.39 16.34
N LEU A 384 -16.47 21.73 15.29
CA LEU A 384 -15.72 22.37 14.19
C LEU A 384 -16.55 23.43 13.46
N PHE A 385 -17.86 23.23 13.34
CA PHE A 385 -18.78 24.21 12.77
C PHE A 385 -19.36 25.20 13.80
N HIS A 386 -18.83 25.22 15.02
CA HIS A 386 -19.21 26.13 16.10
C HIS A 386 -20.70 26.06 16.49
N VAL A 387 -21.29 24.86 16.49
CA VAL A 387 -22.57 24.63 17.16
C VAL A 387 -22.38 24.96 18.65
N PRO A 388 -23.25 25.78 19.28
CA PRO A 388 -23.11 26.13 20.69
C PRO A 388 -23.01 24.87 21.56
N GLU A 389 -22.06 24.82 22.49
CA GLU A 389 -21.78 23.61 23.29
C GLU A 389 -23.01 23.09 24.04
N ALA A 390 -23.92 23.99 24.46
CA ALA A 390 -25.20 23.62 25.09
C ALA A 390 -26.15 22.85 24.15
N ASP A 391 -26.06 23.09 22.85
CA ASP A 391 -26.93 22.51 21.83
C ASP A 391 -26.31 21.27 21.15
N VAL A 392 -25.01 21.03 21.33
CA VAL A 392 -24.28 19.92 20.65
C VAL A 392 -24.96 18.58 20.92
N ASN A 393 -25.25 18.25 22.18
CA ASN A 393 -25.87 16.96 22.51
C ASN A 393 -27.28 16.81 21.91
N ALA A 394 -28.09 17.87 21.97
CA ALA A 394 -29.43 17.87 21.37
C ALA A 394 -29.35 17.72 19.85
N ARG A 395 -28.38 18.38 19.21
CA ARG A 395 -28.17 18.31 17.77
C ARG A 395 -27.68 16.94 17.32
N VAL A 396 -26.74 16.34 18.05
CA VAL A 396 -26.26 14.98 17.79
C VAL A 396 -27.41 13.99 17.92
N ALA A 397 -28.22 14.08 18.98
CA ALA A 397 -29.40 13.22 19.16
C ALA A 397 -30.39 13.36 18.00
N GLU A 398 -30.65 14.58 17.52
CA GLU A 398 -31.48 14.85 16.35
C GLU A 398 -30.92 14.16 15.09
N MET A 399 -29.61 14.28 14.83
CA MET A 399 -28.97 13.61 13.68
C MET A 399 -29.03 12.09 13.79
N VAL A 400 -28.80 11.55 14.98
CA VAL A 400 -28.85 10.09 15.21
C VAL A 400 -30.24 9.54 14.92
N GLN A 401 -31.29 10.21 15.41
CA GLN A 401 -32.67 9.78 15.16
C GLN A 401 -33.06 9.96 13.69
N ARG A 402 -32.75 11.11 13.09
CA ARG A 402 -33.17 11.45 11.73
C ARG A 402 -32.51 10.58 10.66
N PHE A 403 -31.25 10.22 10.85
CA PHE A 403 -30.50 9.40 9.90
C PHE A 403 -30.47 7.91 10.27
N GLY A 404 -31.14 7.51 11.36
CA GLY A 404 -31.27 6.11 11.79
C GLY A 404 -29.94 5.48 12.23
N LEU A 405 -29.14 6.21 13.02
CA LEU A 405 -27.79 5.82 13.44
C LEU A 405 -27.72 5.27 14.88
N ALA A 406 -28.87 5.07 15.53
CA ALA A 406 -28.95 4.76 16.96
C ALA A 406 -28.23 3.46 17.34
N ASP A 407 -28.33 2.43 16.50
CA ASP A 407 -27.75 1.11 16.77
C ASP A 407 -26.23 1.05 16.58
N GLU A 408 -25.63 2.08 15.97
CA GLU A 408 -24.23 2.09 15.53
C GLU A 408 -23.38 3.18 16.21
N LEU A 409 -23.89 3.83 17.27
CA LEU A 409 -23.26 4.99 17.92
C LEU A 409 -21.79 4.79 18.33
N ASP A 410 -21.48 3.61 18.84
CA ASP A 410 -20.16 3.24 19.34
C ASP A 410 -19.30 2.49 18.30
N ALA A 411 -19.85 2.24 17.11
CA ALA A 411 -19.14 1.59 16.03
C ALA A 411 -18.16 2.57 15.35
N LEU A 412 -17.08 2.03 14.78
CA LEU A 412 -16.18 2.79 13.91
C LEU A 412 -16.76 2.82 12.48
N PRO A 413 -16.59 3.91 11.70
CA PRO A 413 -17.11 4.03 10.34
C PRO A 413 -16.75 2.83 9.44
N ASP A 414 -15.55 2.27 9.58
CA ASP A 414 -15.11 1.12 8.78
C ASP A 414 -15.82 -0.20 9.13
N SER A 415 -16.41 -0.29 10.31
CA SER A 415 -17.13 -1.50 10.78
C SER A 415 -18.61 -1.53 10.41
N ILE A 416 -19.19 -0.41 9.99
CA ILE A 416 -20.62 -0.32 9.64
C ILE A 416 -20.86 -0.48 8.13
N PRO A 417 -22.06 -0.95 7.71
CA PRO A 417 -22.42 -1.07 6.30
C PRO A 417 -22.28 0.24 5.52
N LEU A 418 -21.93 0.15 4.24
CA LEU A 418 -21.67 1.31 3.39
C LEU A 418 -22.85 2.28 3.33
N GLY A 419 -24.08 1.79 3.16
CA GLY A 419 -25.29 2.64 3.18
C GLY A 419 -25.43 3.42 4.49
N MET A 420 -25.10 2.82 5.63
CA MET A 420 -25.12 3.49 6.94
C MET A 420 -23.99 4.52 7.07
N ARG A 421 -22.81 4.22 6.52
CA ARG A 421 -21.69 5.16 6.44
C ARG A 421 -22.04 6.40 5.61
N GLN A 422 -22.77 6.24 4.51
CA GLN A 422 -23.25 7.39 3.72
C GLN A 422 -24.28 8.21 4.49
N ARG A 423 -25.19 7.58 5.23
CA ARG A 423 -26.11 8.30 6.14
C ARG A 423 -25.36 9.07 7.23
N LEU A 424 -24.31 8.50 7.82
CA LEU A 424 -23.44 9.20 8.76
C LEU A 424 -22.73 10.39 8.10
N SER A 425 -22.20 10.22 6.88
CA SER A 425 -21.57 11.32 6.15
C SER A 425 -22.56 12.47 5.87
N LEU A 426 -23.79 12.14 5.50
CA LEU A 426 -24.86 13.12 5.32
C LEU A 426 -25.26 13.79 6.65
N ALA A 427 -25.34 13.01 7.74
CA ALA A 427 -25.63 13.51 9.08
C ALA A 427 -24.55 14.50 9.57
N VAL A 428 -23.28 14.18 9.33
CA VAL A 428 -22.13 15.05 9.59
C VAL A 428 -22.21 16.33 8.77
N ALA A 429 -22.52 16.23 7.47
CA ALA A 429 -22.69 17.40 6.61
C ALA A 429 -23.89 18.27 7.00
N MET A 430 -24.87 17.71 7.72
CA MET A 430 -26.07 18.40 8.18
C MET A 430 -25.99 18.92 9.61
N VAL A 431 -25.00 18.52 10.41
CA VAL A 431 -24.97 18.79 11.86
C VAL A 431 -25.06 20.28 12.19
N HIS A 432 -24.58 21.16 11.32
CA HIS A 432 -24.58 22.61 11.50
C HIS A 432 -25.73 23.36 10.80
N ARG A 433 -26.76 22.63 10.32
CA ARG A 433 -27.95 23.19 9.64
C ARG A 433 -27.60 24.03 8.39
N PRO A 434 -26.91 23.45 7.40
CA PRO A 434 -26.59 24.17 6.17
C PRO A 434 -27.87 24.50 5.36
N GLU A 435 -27.79 25.57 4.57
CA GLU A 435 -28.84 25.95 3.60
C GLU A 435 -28.60 25.31 2.22
N LEU A 436 -27.36 24.88 1.95
CA LEU A 436 -26.93 24.23 0.72
C LEU A 436 -26.12 22.97 1.06
N LEU A 437 -26.47 21.86 0.41
CA LEU A 437 -25.68 20.63 0.40
C LEU A 437 -25.04 20.43 -0.96
N ILE A 438 -23.74 20.18 -0.98
CA ILE A 438 -23.00 19.74 -2.16
C ILE A 438 -22.55 18.31 -1.91
N LEU A 439 -23.05 17.38 -2.72
CA LEU A 439 -22.85 15.94 -2.55
C LEU A 439 -22.13 15.38 -3.78
N ASP A 440 -20.89 14.93 -3.62
CA ASP A 440 -20.11 14.33 -4.71
C ASP A 440 -20.25 12.80 -4.70
N GLU A 441 -21.06 12.25 -5.61
CA GLU A 441 -21.38 10.82 -5.77
C GLU A 441 -21.81 10.09 -4.48
N PRO A 442 -22.79 10.61 -3.72
CA PRO A 442 -23.06 10.17 -2.34
C PRO A 442 -23.62 8.74 -2.22
N THR A 443 -24.14 8.20 -3.30
CA THR A 443 -24.82 6.90 -3.41
C THR A 443 -23.98 5.85 -4.15
N SER A 444 -22.76 6.18 -4.53
CA SER A 444 -21.86 5.26 -5.22
C SER A 444 -21.54 4.03 -4.36
N GLY A 445 -21.76 2.83 -4.91
CA GLY A 445 -21.58 1.54 -4.22
C GLY A 445 -22.65 1.20 -3.18
N VAL A 446 -23.71 2.00 -3.06
CA VAL A 446 -24.82 1.71 -2.15
C VAL A 446 -25.85 0.83 -2.87
N ASP A 447 -26.42 -0.14 -2.14
CA ASP A 447 -27.45 -1.02 -2.67
C ASP A 447 -28.76 -0.29 -3.02
N PRO A 448 -29.61 -0.85 -3.92
CA PRO A 448 -30.83 -0.17 -4.37
C PRO A 448 -31.76 0.28 -3.24
N VAL A 449 -31.96 -0.55 -2.21
CA VAL A 449 -32.87 -0.26 -1.10
C VAL A 449 -32.31 0.84 -0.21
N ALA A 450 -31.04 0.77 0.17
CA ALA A 450 -30.39 1.82 0.95
C ALA A 450 -30.24 3.12 0.16
N ARG A 451 -30.05 3.04 -1.17
CA ARG A 451 -30.06 4.18 -2.09
C ARG A 451 -31.42 4.86 -2.12
N ASP A 452 -32.52 4.10 -2.22
CA ASP A 452 -33.88 4.66 -2.16
C ASP A 452 -34.16 5.31 -0.80
N ASN A 453 -33.76 4.66 0.29
CA ASN A 453 -33.83 5.25 1.63
C ASN A 453 -33.01 6.56 1.73
N PHE A 454 -31.82 6.60 1.14
CA PHE A 454 -30.98 7.80 1.10
C PHE A 454 -31.63 8.92 0.30
N TRP A 455 -32.21 8.60 -0.86
CA TRP A 455 -32.95 9.56 -1.67
C TRP A 455 -34.19 10.11 -0.96
N ARG A 456 -34.90 9.31 -0.15
CA ARG A 456 -35.99 9.84 0.70
C ARG A 456 -35.50 10.91 1.68
N LEU A 457 -34.31 10.72 2.28
CA LEU A 457 -33.70 11.74 3.14
C LEU A 457 -33.39 13.03 2.35
N LEU A 458 -32.85 12.92 1.14
CA LEU A 458 -32.59 14.09 0.27
C LEU A 458 -33.88 14.82 -0.09
N VAL A 459 -34.93 14.09 -0.46
CA VAL A 459 -36.24 14.68 -0.78
C VAL A 459 -36.83 15.35 0.45
N GLU A 460 -36.77 14.74 1.63
CA GLU A 460 -37.24 15.38 2.87
C GLU A 460 -36.46 16.66 3.16
N LEU A 461 -35.13 16.64 3.09
CA LEU A 461 -34.28 17.81 3.31
C LEU A 461 -34.61 18.95 2.33
N SER A 462 -34.79 18.64 1.05
CA SER A 462 -35.14 19.64 0.03
C SER A 462 -36.55 20.20 0.23
N ARG A 463 -37.56 19.35 0.43
CA ARG A 463 -38.97 19.76 0.45
C ARG A 463 -39.42 20.34 1.78
N ARG A 464 -39.03 19.71 2.90
CA ARG A 464 -39.42 20.12 4.25
C ARG A 464 -38.55 21.24 4.79
N ASP A 465 -37.24 21.09 4.68
CA ASP A 465 -36.28 22.03 5.28
C ASP A 465 -35.82 23.12 4.30
N ARG A 466 -36.26 23.06 3.03
CA ARG A 466 -35.90 24.00 1.95
C ARG A 466 -34.38 24.07 1.71
N VAL A 467 -33.66 22.98 2.00
CA VAL A 467 -32.23 22.86 1.72
C VAL A 467 -32.02 22.69 0.22
N THR A 468 -31.11 23.48 -0.36
CA THR A 468 -30.72 23.33 -1.77
C THR A 468 -29.75 22.16 -1.89
N ILE A 469 -29.91 21.27 -2.87
CA ILE A 469 -29.06 20.10 -3.02
C ILE A 469 -28.40 20.12 -4.39
N PHE A 470 -27.07 20.20 -4.42
CA PHE A 470 -26.27 20.03 -5.61
C PHE A 470 -25.57 18.68 -5.56
N ILE A 471 -26.07 17.71 -6.33
CA ILE A 471 -25.60 16.33 -6.30
C ILE A 471 -24.91 15.97 -7.61
N SER A 472 -23.72 15.37 -7.56
CA SER A 472 -23.14 14.69 -8.72
C SER A 472 -23.55 13.23 -8.69
N THR A 473 -23.90 12.70 -9.86
CA THR A 473 -24.19 11.27 -10.01
C THR A 473 -23.76 10.80 -11.39
N HIS A 474 -23.47 9.50 -11.49
CA HIS A 474 -23.28 8.80 -12.75
C HIS A 474 -24.35 7.72 -12.96
N PHE A 475 -25.36 7.64 -12.09
CA PHE A 475 -26.51 6.76 -12.20
C PHE A 475 -27.68 7.51 -12.86
N MET A 476 -28.19 6.98 -13.97
CA MET A 476 -29.29 7.62 -14.72
C MET A 476 -30.58 7.64 -13.92
N ASN A 477 -30.92 6.56 -13.21
CA ASN A 477 -32.10 6.48 -12.34
C ASN A 477 -32.08 7.53 -11.22
N GLU A 478 -30.89 8.04 -10.83
CA GLU A 478 -30.74 9.12 -9.86
C GLU A 478 -30.82 10.50 -10.52
N ALA A 479 -30.28 10.63 -11.74
CA ALA A 479 -30.44 11.85 -12.53
C ALA A 479 -31.92 12.10 -12.86
N GLU A 480 -32.71 11.05 -13.14
CA GLU A 480 -34.16 11.13 -13.34
C GLU A 480 -34.93 11.63 -12.11
N ARG A 481 -34.35 11.47 -10.92
CA ARG A 481 -34.90 11.94 -9.65
C ARG A 481 -34.59 13.42 -9.37
N CYS A 482 -33.71 14.04 -10.14
CA CYS A 482 -33.37 15.44 -9.94
C CYS A 482 -34.46 16.35 -10.55
N ASP A 483 -34.68 17.52 -9.92
CA ASP A 483 -35.59 18.53 -10.46
C ASP A 483 -35.10 19.03 -11.83
N ARG A 484 -33.78 19.25 -11.92
CA ARG A 484 -33.05 19.59 -13.15
C ARG A 484 -31.68 18.93 -13.13
N ILE A 485 -31.16 18.64 -14.31
CA ILE A 485 -29.81 18.11 -14.48
C ILE A 485 -29.01 18.96 -15.44
N SER A 486 -27.70 19.02 -15.24
CA SER A 486 -26.75 19.56 -16.20
C SER A 486 -25.84 18.46 -16.70
N LEU A 487 -25.78 18.31 -18.03
CA LEU A 487 -24.92 17.37 -18.72
C LEU A 487 -23.59 18.04 -19.05
N MET A 488 -22.47 17.47 -18.61
CA MET A 488 -21.15 18.04 -18.77
C MET A 488 -20.20 17.08 -19.51
N HIS A 489 -19.48 17.61 -20.50
CA HIS A 489 -18.45 16.88 -21.25
C HIS A 489 -17.24 17.77 -21.53
N ALA A 490 -16.03 17.22 -21.35
CA ALA A 490 -14.76 17.88 -21.66
C ALA A 490 -14.67 19.33 -21.15
N GLY A 491 -15.08 19.58 -19.90
CA GLY A 491 -15.04 20.90 -19.28
C GLY A 491 -16.25 21.79 -19.55
N LYS A 492 -17.17 21.40 -20.44
CA LYS A 492 -18.30 22.24 -20.90
C LYS A 492 -19.65 21.67 -20.48
N VAL A 493 -20.60 22.56 -20.17
CA VAL A 493 -22.01 22.20 -20.03
C VAL A 493 -22.63 22.10 -21.43
N LEU A 494 -23.22 20.94 -21.72
CA LEU A 494 -23.89 20.64 -22.99
C LEU A 494 -25.36 21.08 -22.98
N VAL A 495 -26.08 20.76 -21.89
CA VAL A 495 -27.50 21.11 -21.69
C VAL A 495 -27.81 21.15 -20.19
N SER A 496 -28.80 21.95 -19.77
CA SER A 496 -29.21 22.11 -18.37
C SER A 496 -30.72 22.31 -18.25
N ASP A 497 -31.45 21.21 -18.10
CA ASP A 497 -32.92 21.16 -18.18
C ASP A 497 -33.49 20.00 -17.32
N PRO A 498 -34.81 19.93 -17.10
CA PRO A 498 -35.45 18.77 -16.50
C PRO A 498 -35.17 17.47 -17.30
N PRO A 499 -34.94 16.32 -16.64
CA PRO A 499 -34.61 15.06 -17.32
C PRO A 499 -35.60 14.64 -18.42
N ALA A 500 -36.91 14.80 -18.15
CA ALA A 500 -37.96 14.47 -19.11
C ALA A 500 -37.87 15.31 -20.39
N LYS A 501 -37.51 16.60 -20.27
CA LYS A 501 -37.34 17.51 -21.40
C LYS A 501 -36.11 17.16 -22.23
N ILE A 502 -34.98 16.85 -21.58
CA ILE A 502 -33.74 16.39 -22.27
C ILE A 502 -34.01 15.13 -23.10
N THR A 503 -34.78 14.19 -22.54
CA THR A 503 -35.15 12.94 -23.23
C THR A 503 -36.06 13.23 -24.43
N GLN A 504 -37.05 14.12 -24.26
CA GLN A 504 -37.96 14.56 -25.32
C GLN A 504 -37.23 15.30 -26.44
N ASP A 505 -36.31 16.21 -26.12
CA ASP A 505 -35.55 17.03 -27.08
C ASP A 505 -34.70 16.17 -28.02
N LYS A 506 -34.26 14.98 -27.57
CA LYS A 506 -33.53 13.99 -28.38
C LYS A 506 -34.41 12.91 -29.01
N GLY A 507 -35.66 12.76 -28.58
CA GLY A 507 -36.52 11.66 -29.02
C GLY A 507 -36.00 10.27 -28.61
N ALA A 508 -35.22 10.21 -27.53
CA ALA A 508 -34.63 8.97 -27.03
C ALA A 508 -35.62 8.17 -26.18
N ALA A 509 -35.44 6.84 -26.11
CA ALA A 509 -36.30 5.99 -25.28
C ALA A 509 -35.99 6.11 -23.78
N THR A 510 -34.76 6.49 -23.43
CA THR A 510 -34.26 6.60 -22.05
C THR A 510 -33.37 7.83 -21.90
N LEU A 511 -33.22 8.32 -20.67
CA LEU A 511 -32.30 9.40 -20.36
C LEU A 511 -30.84 9.04 -20.70
N GLU A 512 -30.45 7.77 -20.48
CA GLU A 512 -29.11 7.29 -20.82
C GLU A 512 -28.80 7.45 -22.31
N GLN A 513 -29.76 7.07 -23.16
CA GLN A 513 -29.61 7.20 -24.61
C GLN A 513 -29.50 8.68 -25.02
N ALA A 514 -30.36 9.56 -24.49
CA ALA A 514 -30.26 10.99 -24.75
C ALA A 514 -28.89 11.55 -24.33
N PHE A 515 -28.38 11.14 -23.16
CA PHE A 515 -27.06 11.51 -22.67
C PHE A 515 -25.93 11.08 -23.62
N ILE A 516 -25.94 9.83 -24.08
CA ILE A 516 -24.95 9.31 -25.03
C ILE A 516 -24.99 10.10 -26.34
N GLU A 517 -26.17 10.42 -26.87
CA GLU A 517 -26.33 11.20 -28.10
C GLU A 517 -25.74 12.62 -27.96
N TYR A 518 -26.03 13.33 -26.87
CA TYR A 518 -25.40 14.62 -26.57
C TYR A 518 -23.87 14.52 -26.47
N LEU A 519 -23.34 13.45 -25.86
CA LEU A 519 -21.90 13.22 -25.77
C LEU A 519 -21.25 12.98 -27.15
N VAL A 520 -21.90 12.16 -27.99
CA VAL A 520 -21.38 11.84 -29.33
C VAL A 520 -21.36 13.08 -30.21
N GLU A 521 -22.41 13.90 -30.20
CA GLU A 521 -22.47 15.19 -30.91
C GLU A 521 -21.39 16.17 -30.45
N ALA A 522 -21.11 16.19 -29.15
CA ALA A 522 -20.04 17.01 -28.56
C ALA A 522 -18.62 16.49 -28.85
N GLY A 523 -18.48 15.39 -29.61
CA GLY A 523 -17.19 14.81 -30.01
C GLY A 523 -16.68 13.68 -29.09
N GLY A 524 -17.43 13.30 -28.05
CA GLY A 524 -17.08 12.21 -27.15
C GLY A 524 -17.03 10.82 -27.81
N GLY A 525 -17.62 10.69 -29.00
CA GLY A 525 -17.59 9.48 -29.83
C GLY A 525 -16.43 9.39 -30.83
N LYS A 526 -15.59 10.44 -31.00
CA LYS A 526 -14.44 10.42 -31.91
C LYS A 526 -13.25 9.69 -31.27
N THR A 527 -13.40 8.38 -31.07
CA THR A 527 -12.26 7.49 -31.25
C THR A 527 -12.31 7.11 -32.72
N GLU A 528 -11.24 7.36 -33.47
CA GLU A 528 -11.12 6.93 -34.87
C GLU A 528 -11.77 5.56 -35.03
N THR A 529 -12.76 5.48 -35.92
CA THR A 529 -13.30 4.20 -36.36
C THR A 529 -12.09 3.38 -36.75
N PRO A 530 -11.78 2.25 -36.08
CA PRO A 530 -10.70 1.39 -36.55
C PRO A 530 -11.11 1.03 -37.98
N GLU A 531 -10.23 1.31 -38.94
CA GLU A 531 -10.37 0.77 -40.28
C GLU A 531 -10.76 -0.70 -40.13
N THR A 532 -11.88 -1.07 -40.75
CA THR A 532 -12.34 -2.45 -40.83
C THR A 532 -11.12 -3.31 -41.16
N PRO A 533 -10.69 -4.24 -40.30
CA PRO A 533 -9.57 -5.07 -40.64
C PRO A 533 -9.94 -5.78 -41.94
N THR A 534 -9.16 -5.54 -42.99
CA THR A 534 -9.19 -6.33 -44.20
C THR A 534 -9.22 -7.79 -43.76
N PRO A 535 -10.18 -8.62 -44.20
CA PRO A 535 -10.20 -10.02 -43.79
C PRO A 535 -8.85 -10.60 -44.19
N ALA A 536 -8.04 -10.95 -43.19
CA ALA A 536 -6.87 -11.77 -43.41
C ALA A 536 -7.40 -13.01 -44.14
N GLY A 537 -6.84 -13.30 -45.31
CA GLY A 537 -7.28 -14.40 -46.16
C GLY A 537 -7.32 -15.73 -45.39
N PRO A 538 -7.95 -16.77 -45.95
CA PRO A 538 -8.09 -18.08 -45.30
C PRO A 538 -6.70 -18.72 -45.13
N GLY A 539 -6.02 -18.32 -44.06
CA GLY A 539 -4.68 -18.73 -43.70
C GLY A 539 -4.79 -19.57 -42.44
N THR A 540 -4.83 -20.88 -42.67
CA THR A 540 -4.65 -21.97 -41.69
C THR A 540 -5.66 -22.00 -40.53
N VAL A 541 -6.47 -23.06 -40.56
CA VAL A 541 -7.13 -23.69 -39.41
C VAL A 541 -6.34 -23.42 -38.13
N PRO A 542 -6.97 -23.00 -37.01
CA PRO A 542 -6.26 -22.81 -35.75
C PRO A 542 -5.56 -24.14 -35.44
N ALA A 543 -4.24 -24.14 -35.51
CA ALA A 543 -3.45 -25.22 -34.96
C ALA A 543 -3.97 -25.40 -33.53
N GLU A 544 -4.42 -26.61 -33.20
CA GLU A 544 -4.80 -26.99 -31.84
C GLU A 544 -3.88 -26.26 -30.89
N ALA A 545 -4.45 -25.37 -30.06
CA ALA A 545 -3.68 -24.62 -29.09
C ALA A 545 -2.86 -25.65 -28.34
N SER A 546 -1.55 -25.69 -28.62
CA SER A 546 -0.68 -26.69 -28.02
C SER A 546 -0.62 -26.32 -26.55
N HIS A 547 -1.52 -26.91 -25.76
CA HIS A 547 -1.58 -26.71 -24.33
C HIS A 547 -0.24 -27.20 -23.80
N ALA A 548 0.69 -26.27 -23.66
CA ALA A 548 2.06 -26.57 -23.32
C ALA A 548 2.06 -27.36 -22.02
N GLN A 549 2.63 -28.57 -22.06
CA GLN A 549 2.74 -29.45 -20.90
C GLN A 549 3.27 -28.65 -19.71
N HIS A 550 2.48 -28.65 -18.63
CA HIS A 550 2.77 -27.87 -17.44
C HIS A 550 4.10 -28.32 -16.82
N LYS A 551 5.16 -27.52 -17.01
CA LYS A 551 6.40 -27.68 -16.25
C LYS A 551 6.20 -27.14 -14.84
N ALA A 552 6.64 -27.91 -13.85
CA ALA A 552 6.62 -27.52 -12.43
C ALA A 552 7.43 -26.24 -12.14
N PHE A 553 8.36 -25.89 -13.01
CA PHE A 553 9.13 -24.64 -12.97
C PHE A 553 9.40 -24.11 -14.37
N SER A 554 9.23 -22.80 -14.58
CA SER A 554 9.52 -22.09 -15.82
C SER A 554 10.45 -20.90 -15.59
N LEU A 555 11.62 -20.96 -16.22
CA LEU A 555 12.60 -19.87 -16.19
C LEU A 555 12.03 -18.58 -16.80
N ASN A 556 11.22 -18.68 -17.86
CA ASN A 556 10.62 -17.53 -18.54
C ASN A 556 9.65 -16.78 -17.61
N ARG A 557 8.88 -17.50 -16.78
CA ARG A 557 7.96 -16.87 -15.80
C ARG A 557 8.74 -16.16 -14.71
N MET A 558 9.79 -16.79 -14.17
CA MET A 558 10.69 -16.17 -13.18
C MET A 558 11.38 -14.91 -13.75
N ILE A 559 11.91 -14.98 -14.97
CA ILE A 559 12.53 -13.83 -15.66
C ILE A 559 11.51 -12.70 -15.88
N SER A 560 10.24 -13.03 -16.10
CA SER A 560 9.19 -12.01 -16.27
C SER A 560 8.93 -11.23 -14.99
N TYR A 561 8.90 -11.89 -13.82
CA TYR A 561 8.83 -11.20 -12.53
C TYR A 561 10.10 -10.39 -12.24
N LEU A 562 11.29 -10.95 -12.54
CA LEU A 562 12.55 -10.22 -12.42
C LEU A 562 12.52 -8.94 -13.24
N TRP A 563 12.17 -9.03 -14.53
CA TRP A 563 12.11 -7.89 -15.43
C TRP A 563 11.14 -6.83 -14.92
N ARG A 564 9.93 -7.24 -14.51
CA ARG A 564 8.92 -6.34 -13.95
C ARG A 564 9.42 -5.64 -12.68
N GLU A 565 9.98 -6.40 -11.75
CA GLU A 565 10.49 -5.86 -10.48
C GLU A 565 11.68 -4.91 -10.70
N THR A 566 12.54 -5.19 -11.68
CA THR A 566 13.62 -4.27 -12.09
C THR A 566 13.07 -2.95 -12.62
N LEU A 567 12.04 -2.97 -13.47
CA LEU A 567 11.41 -1.75 -13.97
C LEU A 567 10.77 -0.94 -12.84
N GLU A 568 10.12 -1.60 -11.89
CA GLU A 568 9.56 -0.93 -10.71
C GLU A 568 10.65 -0.26 -9.88
N LEU A 569 11.77 -0.94 -9.62
CA LEU A 569 12.89 -0.37 -8.87
C LEU A 569 13.53 0.82 -9.58
N GLN A 570 13.64 0.78 -10.91
CA GLN A 570 14.18 1.89 -11.70
C GLN A 570 13.27 3.13 -11.69
N ARG A 571 11.94 2.92 -11.65
CA ARG A 571 10.94 3.99 -11.71
C ARG A 571 10.47 4.48 -10.33
N ASP A 572 10.90 3.83 -9.25
CA ASP A 572 10.63 4.23 -7.86
C ASP A 572 11.90 4.87 -7.24
N PRO A 573 12.14 6.17 -7.47
CA PRO A 573 13.36 6.84 -7.05
C PRO A 573 13.50 6.88 -5.52
N VAL A 574 12.38 6.92 -4.78
CA VAL A 574 12.40 6.94 -3.32
C VAL A 574 12.99 5.64 -2.80
N ARG A 575 12.53 4.51 -3.34
CA ARG A 575 13.00 3.19 -2.95
C ARG A 575 14.47 2.96 -3.32
N ALA A 576 14.86 3.31 -4.54
CA ALA A 576 16.25 3.19 -4.98
C ALA A 576 17.19 4.09 -4.15
N THR A 577 16.77 5.32 -3.86
CA THR A 577 17.53 6.26 -3.02
C THR A 577 17.65 5.76 -1.58
N LEU A 578 16.56 5.28 -0.98
CA LEU A 578 16.60 4.70 0.37
C LEU A 578 17.53 3.49 0.44
N ALA A 579 17.55 2.65 -0.61
CA ALA A 579 18.39 1.47 -0.68
C ALA A 579 19.89 1.77 -0.81
N LEU A 580 20.25 2.77 -1.62
CA LEU A 580 21.64 3.09 -1.96
C LEU A 580 22.20 4.23 -1.11
N VAL A 581 21.50 5.34 -0.97
CA VAL A 581 21.98 6.50 -0.22
C VAL A 581 21.75 6.31 1.28
N GLY A 582 20.61 5.73 1.66
CA GLY A 582 20.26 5.51 3.07
C GLY A 582 21.29 4.66 3.84
N SER A 583 21.80 3.59 3.23
CA SER A 583 22.91 2.78 3.78
C SER A 583 24.18 3.58 3.95
N LEU A 584 24.58 4.36 2.95
CA LEU A 584 25.83 5.12 2.99
C LEU A 584 25.76 6.20 4.07
N VAL A 585 24.63 6.91 4.18
CA VAL A 585 24.41 7.88 5.25
C VAL A 585 24.45 7.20 6.62
N LEU A 586 23.75 6.08 6.81
CA LEU A 586 23.80 5.32 8.06
C LEU A 586 25.19 4.79 8.38
N MET A 587 25.96 4.38 7.37
CA MET A 587 27.35 3.97 7.53
C MET A 587 28.22 5.12 8.03
N LEU A 588 28.03 6.33 7.51
CA LEU A 588 28.70 7.55 8.00
C LEU A 588 28.32 7.87 9.44
N VAL A 589 27.02 7.86 9.73
CA VAL A 589 26.48 8.14 11.07
C VAL A 589 26.99 7.11 12.08
N MET A 590 26.94 5.80 11.78
CA MET A 590 27.42 4.77 12.69
C MET A 590 28.95 4.71 12.76
N GLY A 591 29.64 4.94 11.65
CA GLY A 591 31.10 4.91 11.58
C GLY A 591 31.74 6.01 12.42
N TYR A 592 31.26 7.25 12.31
CA TYR A 592 31.76 8.37 13.11
C TYR A 592 31.05 8.52 14.46
N GLY A 593 29.78 8.15 14.55
CA GLY A 593 28.96 8.33 15.75
C GLY A 593 29.24 7.31 16.86
N ILE A 594 29.74 6.11 16.53
CA ILE A 594 30.14 5.10 17.52
C ILE A 594 31.66 5.16 17.70
N SER A 595 32.16 6.25 18.30
CA SER A 595 33.56 6.37 18.70
C SER A 595 33.70 6.13 20.20
N LEU A 596 34.53 5.14 20.55
CA LEU A 596 35.00 4.87 21.91
C LEU A 596 36.47 5.29 22.08
N ASP A 597 37.03 5.96 21.07
CA ASP A 597 38.44 6.35 21.05
C ASP A 597 38.72 7.39 22.13
N VAL A 598 39.82 7.17 22.85
CA VAL A 598 40.25 8.00 23.97
C VAL A 598 41.38 8.90 23.50
N GLU A 599 41.03 9.87 22.66
CA GLU A 599 41.90 10.97 22.27
C GLU A 599 41.37 12.24 22.96
N ASP A 600 42.27 13.19 23.29
CA ASP A 600 41.91 14.49 23.87
C ASP A 600 41.20 14.49 25.25
N LEU A 601 41.62 13.62 26.18
CA LEU A 601 41.05 13.60 27.54
C LEU A 601 41.36 14.89 28.30
N ARG A 602 40.32 15.64 28.66
CA ARG A 602 40.46 16.84 29.49
C ARG A 602 40.81 16.43 30.92
N TYR A 603 41.97 16.87 31.39
CA TYR A 603 42.40 16.64 32.77
C TYR A 603 42.86 17.92 33.44
N ALA A 604 42.80 17.94 34.77
CA ALA A 604 43.37 19.01 35.58
C ALA A 604 43.98 18.42 36.86
N VAL A 605 44.89 19.18 37.46
CA VAL A 605 45.62 18.77 38.67
C VAL A 605 45.21 19.66 39.84
N LEU A 606 44.88 19.03 40.96
CA LEU A 606 44.77 19.65 42.29
C LEU A 606 46.11 19.44 43.01
N ASP A 607 47.01 20.40 42.91
CA ASP A 607 48.33 20.35 43.56
C ASP A 607 48.32 21.10 44.91
N ARG A 608 48.29 20.34 46.02
CA ARG A 608 48.38 20.88 47.37
C ARG A 608 49.79 20.93 47.94
N ASP A 609 50.78 20.36 47.24
CA ASP A 609 52.18 20.34 47.67
C ASP A 609 52.95 21.55 47.10
N GLN A 610 52.65 21.93 45.86
CA GLN A 610 53.24 23.08 45.15
C GLN A 610 54.78 23.11 45.19
N THR A 611 55.40 21.93 45.13
CA THR A 611 56.86 21.78 45.13
C THR A 611 57.38 21.47 43.73
N THR A 612 58.71 21.56 43.55
CA THR A 612 59.34 21.15 42.29
C THR A 612 59.04 19.68 41.94
N LEU A 613 58.82 18.82 42.94
CA LEU A 613 58.52 17.41 42.71
C LEU A 613 57.07 17.20 42.25
N SER A 614 56.11 17.89 42.86
CA SER A 614 54.71 17.81 42.45
C SER A 614 54.51 18.39 41.04
N GLN A 615 55.17 19.52 40.74
CA GLN A 615 55.18 20.11 39.41
C GLN A 615 55.82 19.20 38.36
N ASN A 616 56.91 18.50 38.72
CA ASN A 616 57.53 17.53 37.82
C ASN A 616 56.59 16.36 37.48
N TYR A 617 55.83 15.86 38.47
CA TYR A 617 54.82 14.83 38.25
C TYR A 617 53.71 15.33 37.31
N ALA A 618 53.19 16.54 37.54
CA ALA A 618 52.16 17.14 36.69
C ALA A 618 52.65 17.35 35.24
N LEU A 619 53.89 17.82 35.05
CA LEU A 619 54.51 18.03 33.74
C LEU A 619 54.76 16.72 32.97
N ASN A 620 54.92 15.59 33.66
CA ASN A 620 55.04 14.29 33.00
C ASN A 620 53.73 13.88 32.30
N ILE A 621 52.59 14.30 32.85
CA ILE A 621 51.26 14.03 32.31
C ILE A 621 50.95 14.97 31.14
N SER A 622 51.31 16.26 31.24
CA SER A 622 51.04 17.26 30.19
C SER A 622 51.79 17.00 28.89
N GLY A 623 52.90 16.25 28.94
CA GLY A 623 53.67 15.84 27.75
C GLY A 623 53.03 14.72 26.92
N SER A 624 51.90 14.15 27.36
CA SER A 624 51.24 13.01 26.69
C SER A 624 50.22 13.48 25.65
N ARG A 625 50.24 12.85 24.46
CA ARG A 625 49.29 13.13 23.36
C ARG A 625 47.83 12.78 23.66
N TYR A 626 47.57 12.07 24.75
CA TYR A 626 46.24 11.56 25.11
C TYR A 626 45.46 12.50 26.02
N PHE A 627 46.12 13.51 26.58
CA PHE A 627 45.58 14.38 27.62
C PHE A 627 45.66 15.85 27.20
N ILE A 628 44.57 16.59 27.39
CA ILE A 628 44.51 18.05 27.23
C ILE A 628 44.43 18.66 28.62
N GLU A 629 45.49 19.35 29.01
CA GLU A 629 45.56 20.07 30.29
C GLU A 629 44.55 21.22 30.30
N GLN A 630 43.72 21.25 31.35
CA GLN A 630 42.80 22.34 31.68
C GLN A 630 43.36 23.16 32.85
N PRO A 631 42.81 24.36 33.13
CA PRO A 631 43.25 25.15 34.27
C PRO A 631 43.26 24.33 35.58
N PRO A 632 44.27 24.51 36.46
CA PRO A 632 44.40 23.76 37.71
C PRO A 632 43.14 23.82 38.56
N ILE A 633 42.89 22.75 39.32
CA ILE A 633 41.73 22.62 40.19
C ILE A 633 41.98 23.43 41.47
N THR A 634 40.98 24.21 41.91
CA THR A 634 41.15 25.07 43.11
C THR A 634 40.87 24.34 44.42
N ASP A 635 39.81 23.52 44.46
CA ASP A 635 39.38 22.77 45.63
C ASP A 635 38.55 21.53 45.23
N TYR A 636 38.04 20.77 46.22
CA TYR A 636 37.25 19.57 45.96
C TYR A 636 35.86 19.88 45.38
N GLU A 637 35.27 21.03 45.68
CA GLU A 637 33.96 21.42 45.12
C GLU A 637 34.11 21.78 43.64
N ASP A 638 35.21 22.44 43.27
CA ASP A 638 35.60 22.69 41.88
C ASP A 638 35.87 21.38 41.14
N MET A 639 36.62 20.45 41.74
CA MET A 639 36.87 19.13 41.16
C MET A 639 35.56 18.38 40.88
N ASP A 640 34.69 18.27 41.88
CA ASP A 640 33.42 17.55 41.78
C ASP A 640 32.47 18.24 40.78
N ARG A 641 32.38 19.58 40.78
CA ARG A 641 31.60 20.33 39.79
C ARG A 641 32.07 20.06 38.36
N ARG A 642 33.38 20.08 38.12
CA ARG A 642 33.99 19.93 36.79
C ARG A 642 33.95 18.50 36.28
N LEU A 643 34.03 17.50 37.17
CA LEU A 643 33.78 16.10 36.83
C LEU A 643 32.29 15.87 36.53
N ARG A 644 31.37 16.41 37.36
CA ARG A 644 29.92 16.29 37.14
C ARG A 644 29.42 16.97 35.87
N SER A 645 30.01 18.11 35.51
CA SER A 645 29.66 18.83 34.28
C SER A 645 30.27 18.21 33.02
N GLY A 646 31.14 17.21 33.15
CA GLY A 646 31.90 16.63 32.03
C GLY A 646 32.99 17.55 31.48
N GLU A 647 33.35 18.62 32.20
CA GLU A 647 34.47 19.49 31.83
C GLU A 647 35.81 18.77 31.97
N LEU A 648 35.93 17.90 32.98
CA LEU A 648 37.07 17.01 33.22
C LEU A 648 36.63 15.55 33.12
N SER A 649 37.47 14.71 32.51
CA SER A 649 37.32 13.25 32.51
C SER A 649 38.30 12.55 33.46
N LEU A 650 39.33 13.27 33.88
CA LEU A 650 40.35 12.84 34.83
C LEU A 650 40.74 14.03 35.73
N ALA A 651 40.78 13.83 37.04
CA ALA A 651 41.37 14.76 37.98
C ALA A 651 42.50 14.07 38.76
N ILE A 652 43.67 14.71 38.82
CA ILE A 652 44.82 14.22 39.57
C ILE A 652 44.95 15.02 40.86
N GLU A 653 45.06 14.34 41.99
CA GLU A 653 45.18 14.95 43.31
C GLU A 653 46.54 14.65 43.92
N ILE A 654 47.32 15.70 44.21
CA ILE A 654 48.60 15.59 44.90
C ILE A 654 48.40 16.09 46.34
N PRO A 655 48.63 15.24 47.37
CA PRO A 655 48.39 15.61 48.76
C PRO A 655 49.42 16.63 49.28
N PRO A 656 49.09 17.40 50.33
CA PRO A 656 50.03 18.34 50.94
C PRO A 656 51.21 17.60 51.59
N GLY A 657 52.43 18.13 51.46
CA GLY A 657 53.63 17.52 52.04
C GLY A 657 54.18 16.34 51.24
N PHE A 658 53.67 16.09 50.03
CA PHE A 658 54.09 15.03 49.12
C PHE A 658 55.61 14.97 48.95
N ALA A 659 56.29 16.06 48.58
CA ALA A 659 57.74 16.02 48.38
C ALA A 659 58.55 15.77 49.65
N ARG A 660 58.07 16.29 50.79
CA ARG A 660 58.69 16.07 52.10
C ARG A 660 58.57 14.62 52.52
N ASP A 661 57.40 14.03 52.38
CA ASP A 661 57.16 12.66 52.83
C ASP A 661 57.84 11.64 51.89
N VAL A 662 57.89 11.91 50.57
CA VAL A 662 58.70 11.14 49.62
C VAL A 662 60.19 11.19 49.96
N SER A 663 60.74 12.37 50.30
CA SER A 663 62.18 12.50 50.62
C SER A 663 62.57 11.81 51.93
N HIS A 664 61.64 11.66 52.87
CA HIS A 664 61.80 10.87 54.09
C HIS A 664 61.55 9.36 53.90
N GLY A 665 61.29 8.90 52.67
CA GLY A 665 61.01 7.49 52.39
C GLY A 665 59.67 6.99 52.94
N LYS A 666 58.73 7.90 53.25
CA LYS A 666 57.37 7.52 53.64
C LYS A 666 56.55 7.19 52.40
N THR A 667 55.60 6.26 52.56
CA THR A 667 54.62 5.94 51.52
C THR A 667 53.60 7.07 51.40
N VAL A 668 53.45 7.63 50.20
CA VAL A 668 52.46 8.65 49.85
C VAL A 668 51.54 8.14 48.74
N GLN A 669 50.33 8.72 48.63
CA GLN A 669 49.34 8.33 47.62
C GLN A 669 48.96 9.55 46.78
N ILE A 670 48.94 9.39 45.45
CA ILE A 670 48.40 10.37 44.51
C ILE A 670 47.01 9.87 44.10
N GLY A 671 46.00 10.73 44.19
CA GLY A 671 44.64 10.41 43.77
C GLY A 671 44.47 10.57 42.26
N ALA A 672 43.77 9.64 41.62
CA ALA A 672 43.31 9.77 40.24
C ALA A 672 41.81 9.50 40.20
N TRP A 673 41.04 10.57 40.02
CA TRP A 673 39.58 10.53 39.94
C TRP A 673 39.17 10.47 38.48
N ILE A 674 38.54 9.37 38.06
CA ILE A 674 38.17 9.10 36.67
C ILE A 674 36.64 9.09 36.55
N ASP A 675 36.10 9.72 35.51
CA ASP A 675 34.69 9.59 35.18
C ASP A 675 34.36 8.15 34.74
N GLY A 676 33.63 7.43 35.60
CA GLY A 676 33.22 6.04 35.42
C GLY A 676 31.90 5.84 34.67
N ALA A 677 31.24 6.90 34.19
CA ALA A 677 29.94 6.77 33.49
C ALA A 677 30.01 5.85 32.26
N MET A 678 31.19 5.72 31.64
CA MET A 678 31.50 4.76 30.58
C MET A 678 32.65 3.83 31.02
N PRO A 679 32.35 2.62 31.55
CA PRO A 679 33.35 1.74 32.15
C PRO A 679 34.56 1.42 31.26
N LEU A 680 34.33 1.12 29.98
CA LEU A 680 35.41 0.79 29.03
C LEU A 680 36.36 1.97 28.79
N ARG A 681 35.82 3.19 28.74
CA ARG A 681 36.62 4.41 28.61
C ARG A 681 37.42 4.67 29.88
N ALA A 682 36.80 4.48 31.05
CA ALA A 682 37.43 4.64 32.34
C ALA A 682 38.58 3.65 32.57
N GLU A 683 38.42 2.37 32.23
CA GLU A 683 39.49 1.36 32.28
C GLU A 683 40.68 1.74 31.39
N THR A 684 40.42 2.30 30.21
CA THR A 684 41.47 2.78 29.31
C THR A 684 42.23 3.97 29.90
N VAL A 685 41.50 4.94 30.49
CA VAL A 685 42.11 6.08 31.20
C VAL A 685 42.96 5.60 32.37
N GLN A 686 42.45 4.65 33.16
CA GLN A 686 43.15 4.04 34.29
C GLN A 686 44.46 3.40 33.83
N GLY A 687 44.44 2.63 32.75
CA GLY A 687 45.64 2.01 32.16
C GLY A 687 46.69 3.05 31.76
N TYR A 688 46.29 4.17 31.13
CA TYR A 688 47.20 5.25 30.78
C TYR A 688 47.80 5.95 31.99
N VAL A 689 46.99 6.30 32.99
CA VAL A 689 47.46 6.94 34.22
C VAL A 689 48.44 6.04 34.96
N GLN A 690 48.14 4.73 35.07
CA GLN A 690 49.03 3.76 35.69
C GLN A 690 50.36 3.64 34.94
N GLY A 691 50.32 3.58 33.60
CA GLY A 691 51.54 3.53 32.78
C GLY A 691 52.41 4.78 32.91
N MET A 692 51.80 5.97 32.90
CA MET A 692 52.53 7.23 33.14
C MET A 692 53.15 7.28 34.54
N HIS A 693 52.40 6.88 35.56
CA HIS A 693 52.89 6.83 36.94
C HIS A 693 54.10 5.89 37.08
N GLN A 694 54.04 4.70 36.48
CA GLN A 694 55.16 3.73 36.49
C GLN A 694 56.40 4.27 35.78
N ASN A 695 56.23 4.93 34.62
CA ASN A 695 57.33 5.55 33.90
C ASN A 695 57.98 6.68 34.72
N TRP A 696 57.17 7.52 35.37
CA TRP A 696 57.67 8.58 36.24
C TRP A 696 58.46 8.01 37.44
N LEU A 697 57.96 6.95 38.07
CA LEU A 697 58.68 6.26 39.16
C LEU A 697 60.02 5.68 38.70
N ALA A 698 60.07 5.10 37.49
CA ALA A 698 61.30 4.56 36.91
C ALA A 698 62.35 5.66 36.65
N ASP A 699 61.91 6.79 36.08
CA ASP A 699 62.77 7.95 35.83
C ASP A 699 63.29 8.56 37.15
N GLU A 700 62.43 8.68 38.16
CA GLU A 700 62.81 9.29 39.43
C GLU A 700 63.76 8.40 40.24
N ALA A 701 63.55 7.08 40.23
CA ALA A 701 64.48 6.12 40.82
C ALA A 701 65.86 6.17 40.14
N LEU A 702 65.89 6.30 38.82
CA LEU A 702 67.13 6.44 38.07
C LEU A 702 67.87 7.75 38.40
N ARG A 703 67.14 8.88 38.44
CA ARG A 703 67.71 10.22 38.68
C ARG A 703 68.19 10.42 40.12
N ARG A 704 67.41 9.97 41.12
CA ARG A 704 67.73 10.19 42.54
C ARG A 704 68.61 9.12 43.15
N LEU A 705 68.37 7.86 42.79
CA LEU A 705 69.02 6.73 43.46
C LEU A 705 70.08 6.07 42.57
N GLY A 706 70.22 6.49 41.31
CA GLY A 706 71.11 5.84 40.34
C GLY A 706 70.71 4.38 40.04
N MET A 707 69.53 3.96 40.50
CA MET A 707 69.04 2.59 40.39
C MET A 707 68.09 2.48 39.21
N ARG A 708 68.38 1.56 38.28
CA ARG A 708 67.38 1.10 37.32
C ARG A 708 66.46 0.13 38.03
N LEU A 709 65.20 0.52 38.24
CA LEU A 709 64.17 -0.40 38.69
C LEU A 709 64.01 -1.52 37.65
N THR A 710 64.49 -2.73 37.97
CA THR A 710 64.13 -3.93 37.19
C THR A 710 62.73 -4.35 37.60
N ALA A 711 61.75 -4.12 36.73
CA ALA A 711 60.40 -4.64 36.92
C ALA A 711 60.45 -6.17 36.99
N SER A 712 59.96 -6.75 38.09
CA SER A 712 60.15 -8.18 38.40
C SER A 712 59.44 -9.12 37.44
N LEU A 713 58.41 -8.65 36.73
CA LEU A 713 57.76 -9.28 35.56
C LEU A 713 56.67 -8.32 35.08
N ASP A 714 56.68 -7.96 33.80
CA ASP A 714 55.67 -7.10 33.17
C ASP A 714 54.88 -7.92 32.14
N ILE A 715 53.58 -8.05 32.34
CA ILE A 715 52.68 -8.69 31.37
C ILE A 715 52.15 -7.59 30.45
N VAL A 716 52.84 -7.40 29.32
CA VAL A 716 52.42 -6.41 28.32
C VAL A 716 51.37 -7.00 27.39
N THR A 717 50.11 -6.61 27.60
CA THR A 717 49.02 -6.96 26.67
C THR A 717 49.19 -6.18 25.36
N ARG A 718 49.45 -6.89 24.26
CA ARG A 718 49.56 -6.30 22.91
C ARG A 718 48.46 -6.81 22.01
N TYR A 719 47.60 -5.92 21.53
CA TYR A 719 46.58 -6.25 20.56
C TYR A 719 47.19 -6.45 19.16
N ARG A 720 47.09 -7.67 18.63
CA ARG A 720 47.75 -8.07 17.36
C ARG A 720 47.20 -7.36 16.12
N TYR A 721 45.90 -7.07 16.09
CA TYR A 721 45.17 -6.65 14.89
C TYR A 721 44.64 -5.21 14.95
N ASN A 722 44.51 -4.65 16.16
CA ASN A 722 44.17 -3.25 16.40
C ASN A 722 44.97 -2.75 17.62
N PRO A 723 46.30 -2.50 17.46
CA PRO A 723 47.20 -2.17 18.57
C PRO A 723 46.77 -0.93 19.36
N ASP A 724 46.24 0.06 18.64
CA ASP A 724 45.78 1.35 19.20
C ASP A 724 44.31 1.33 19.64
N VAL A 725 43.64 0.17 19.54
CA VAL A 725 42.21 -0.02 19.91
C VAL A 725 41.28 1.01 19.25
N LYS A 726 41.59 1.43 18.01
CA LYS A 726 40.78 2.40 17.27
C LYS A 726 39.39 1.88 16.96
N SER A 727 38.40 2.74 17.05
CA SER A 727 36.98 2.41 16.90
C SER A 727 36.66 2.14 15.43
N LEU A 728 37.18 2.94 14.50
CA LEU A 728 36.89 2.80 13.06
C LEU A 728 37.23 1.40 12.49
N PRO A 729 38.45 0.84 12.67
CA PRO A 729 38.77 -0.51 12.18
C PRO A 729 37.95 -1.63 12.85
N ALA A 730 37.39 -1.40 14.03
CA ALA A 730 36.55 -2.37 14.72
C ALA A 730 35.07 -2.29 14.27
N MET A 731 34.54 -1.08 14.11
CA MET A 731 33.13 -0.80 13.86
C MET A 731 32.75 -0.91 12.39
N VAL A 732 33.56 -0.37 11.47
CA VAL A 732 33.22 -0.38 10.03
C VAL A 732 32.98 -1.80 9.48
N PRO A 733 33.83 -2.81 9.76
CA PRO A 733 33.57 -4.18 9.34
C PRO A 733 32.33 -4.82 9.99
N ALA A 734 31.86 -4.30 11.13
CA ALA A 734 30.66 -4.80 11.80
C ALA A 734 29.37 -4.12 11.29
N VAL A 735 29.43 -2.83 10.95
CA VAL A 735 28.30 -2.05 10.43
C VAL A 735 27.91 -2.50 9.02
N ILE A 736 28.86 -2.87 8.15
CA ILE A 736 28.56 -3.30 6.78
C ILE A 736 27.59 -4.50 6.75
N PRO A 737 27.85 -5.65 7.44
CA PRO A 737 26.89 -6.75 7.53
C PRO A 737 25.53 -6.35 8.13
N LEU A 738 25.51 -5.43 9.10
CA LEU A 738 24.26 -4.95 9.71
C LEU A 738 23.39 -4.23 8.68
N LEU A 739 23.97 -3.30 7.92
CA LEU A 739 23.25 -2.54 6.89
C LEU A 739 22.82 -3.44 5.70
N LEU A 740 23.67 -4.39 5.32
CA LEU A 740 23.34 -5.41 4.30
C LEU A 740 22.26 -6.39 4.75
N LEU A 741 22.05 -6.56 6.05
CA LEU A 741 20.92 -7.31 6.58
C LEU A 741 19.64 -6.46 6.56
N MET A 742 19.71 -5.23 7.11
CA MET A 742 18.53 -4.41 7.37
C MET A 742 17.82 -3.96 6.08
N LEU A 743 18.54 -3.28 5.19
CA LEU A 743 17.92 -2.58 4.07
C LEU A 743 17.41 -3.56 2.99
N PRO A 744 18.18 -4.56 2.55
CA PRO A 744 17.68 -5.55 1.59
C PRO A 744 16.50 -6.35 2.14
N ALA A 745 16.50 -6.72 3.42
CA ALA A 745 15.38 -7.41 4.05
C ALA A 745 14.13 -6.51 4.07
N MET A 746 14.25 -5.25 4.51
CA MET A 746 13.12 -4.32 4.52
C MET A 746 12.52 -4.10 3.13
N LEU A 747 13.38 -3.89 2.13
CA LEU A 747 12.93 -3.64 0.76
C LEU A 747 12.26 -4.86 0.17
N THR A 748 12.77 -6.07 0.41
CA THR A 748 12.11 -7.30 -0.08
C THR A 748 10.83 -7.63 0.65
N ALA A 749 10.72 -7.32 1.94
CA ALA A 749 9.45 -7.41 2.65
C ALA A 749 8.39 -6.50 2.01
N LEU A 750 8.78 -5.26 1.70
CA LEU A 750 7.91 -4.26 1.07
C LEU A 750 7.44 -4.69 -0.33
N SER A 751 8.28 -5.38 -1.11
CA SER A 751 7.94 -5.74 -2.51
C SER A 751 6.74 -6.68 -2.60
N VAL A 752 6.55 -7.57 -1.63
CA VAL A 752 5.43 -8.51 -1.60
C VAL A 752 4.22 -7.90 -0.90
N VAL A 753 4.43 -7.17 0.19
CA VAL A 753 3.32 -6.55 0.94
C VAL A 753 2.63 -5.45 0.13
N ARG A 754 3.38 -4.69 -0.67
CA ARG A 754 2.81 -3.71 -1.59
C ARG A 754 1.84 -4.35 -2.59
N GLU A 755 2.15 -5.53 -3.12
CA GLU A 755 1.23 -6.25 -4.01
C GLU A 755 -0.01 -6.79 -3.28
N LYS A 756 0.12 -7.15 -2.00
CA LYS A 756 -1.02 -7.53 -1.17
C LYS A 756 -1.95 -6.35 -0.91
N GLU A 757 -1.41 -5.17 -0.62
CA GLU A 757 -2.20 -3.96 -0.38
C GLU A 757 -2.83 -3.42 -1.67
N LEU A 758 -2.11 -3.43 -2.79
CA LEU A 758 -2.63 -2.96 -4.09
C LEU A 758 -3.60 -3.96 -4.74
N GLY A 759 -3.62 -5.21 -4.30
CA GLY A 759 -4.46 -6.28 -4.84
C GLY A 759 -3.84 -7.02 -6.03
N SER A 760 -2.71 -6.56 -6.57
CA SER A 760 -2.02 -7.21 -7.69
C SER A 760 -1.46 -8.59 -7.35
N ILE A 761 -1.41 -8.97 -6.06
CA ILE A 761 -1.12 -10.34 -5.60
C ILE A 761 -2.12 -11.36 -6.16
N LEU A 762 -3.34 -10.95 -6.54
CA LEU A 762 -4.31 -11.84 -7.17
C LEU A 762 -3.78 -12.45 -8.46
N ASN A 763 -2.91 -11.73 -9.19
CA ASN A 763 -2.24 -12.26 -10.37
C ASN A 763 -1.42 -13.53 -10.05
N LEU A 764 -0.82 -13.64 -8.85
CA LEU A 764 -0.12 -14.86 -8.43
C LEU A 764 -1.07 -16.06 -8.25
N TYR A 765 -2.32 -15.81 -7.90
CA TYR A 765 -3.29 -16.87 -7.61
C TYR A 765 -3.96 -17.41 -8.88
N VAL A 766 -4.22 -16.54 -9.86
CA VAL A 766 -4.96 -16.89 -11.08
C VAL A 766 -4.09 -17.18 -12.30
N THR A 767 -2.80 -16.81 -12.28
CA THR A 767 -1.86 -17.12 -13.37
C THR A 767 -1.17 -18.48 -13.15
N PRO A 768 -0.56 -19.09 -14.19
CA PRO A 768 0.19 -20.35 -14.06
C PRO A 768 1.44 -20.29 -13.17
N VAL A 769 1.75 -19.14 -12.57
CA VAL A 769 2.99 -18.87 -11.83
C VAL A 769 3.06 -19.69 -10.54
N THR A 770 4.26 -20.19 -10.22
CA THR A 770 4.52 -20.86 -8.94
C THR A 770 5.05 -19.89 -7.90
N ARG A 771 4.86 -20.23 -6.61
CA ARG A 771 5.41 -19.45 -5.48
C ARG A 771 6.92 -19.29 -5.58
N THR A 772 7.61 -20.32 -6.05
CA THR A 772 9.07 -20.32 -6.23
C THR A 772 9.50 -19.36 -7.32
N GLU A 773 8.85 -19.40 -8.49
CA GLU A 773 9.11 -18.47 -9.60
C GLU A 773 8.90 -17.02 -9.18
N PHE A 774 7.80 -16.76 -8.47
CA PHE A 774 7.44 -15.45 -7.95
C PHE A 774 8.49 -14.92 -6.96
N LEU A 775 8.84 -15.71 -5.94
CA LEU A 775 9.76 -15.29 -4.88
C LEU A 775 11.18 -15.07 -5.42
N ILE A 776 11.70 -16.01 -6.23
CA ILE A 776 13.06 -15.87 -6.79
C ILE A 776 13.12 -14.71 -7.79
N GLY A 777 12.10 -14.58 -8.66
CA GLY A 777 12.00 -13.47 -9.61
C GLY A 777 12.01 -12.12 -8.91
N LYS A 778 11.30 -12.00 -7.78
CA LYS A 778 11.35 -10.81 -6.93
C LYS A 778 12.68 -10.63 -6.21
N GLN A 779 13.34 -11.70 -5.77
CA GLN A 779 14.55 -11.62 -4.94
C GLN A 779 15.78 -11.10 -5.69
N ILE A 780 15.98 -11.56 -6.92
CA ILE A 780 17.23 -11.31 -7.69
C ILE A 780 17.55 -9.81 -7.85
N PRO A 781 16.60 -8.92 -8.22
CA PRO A 781 16.88 -7.48 -8.32
C PRO A 781 17.38 -6.85 -7.03
N TYR A 782 16.87 -7.28 -5.86
CA TYR A 782 17.33 -6.76 -4.57
C TYR A 782 18.69 -7.30 -4.17
N VAL A 783 19.01 -8.54 -4.52
CA VAL A 783 20.37 -9.07 -4.32
C VAL A 783 21.36 -8.27 -5.17
N ALA A 784 21.04 -7.98 -6.43
CA ALA A 784 21.88 -7.13 -7.28
C ALA A 784 22.06 -5.71 -6.72
N LEU A 785 20.98 -5.10 -6.24
CA LEU A 785 21.00 -3.79 -5.58
C LEU A 785 21.85 -3.80 -4.30
N ALA A 786 21.74 -4.85 -3.49
CA ALA A 786 22.53 -5.03 -2.27
C ALA A 786 24.02 -5.27 -2.56
N MET A 787 24.35 -5.96 -3.66
CA MET A 787 25.74 -6.11 -4.11
C MET A 787 26.34 -4.77 -4.54
N LEU A 788 25.59 -3.96 -5.29
CA LEU A 788 26.03 -2.60 -5.63
C LEU A 788 26.26 -1.76 -4.38
N ASN A 789 25.34 -1.84 -3.41
CA ASN A 789 25.46 -1.14 -2.14
C ASN A 789 26.69 -1.59 -1.34
N PHE A 790 26.98 -2.89 -1.31
CA PHE A 790 28.21 -3.41 -0.69
C PHE A 790 29.46 -2.82 -1.34
N LEU A 791 29.53 -2.76 -2.67
CA LEU A 791 30.69 -2.20 -3.36
C LEU A 791 30.90 -0.71 -3.00
N LEU A 792 29.82 0.05 -2.89
CA LEU A 792 29.86 1.45 -2.46
C LEU A 792 30.31 1.58 -1.00
N MET A 793 29.78 0.76 -0.08
CA MET A 793 30.21 0.75 1.32
C MET A 793 31.67 0.31 1.46
N ALA A 794 32.13 -0.69 0.71
CA ALA A 794 33.52 -1.12 0.71
C ALA A 794 34.45 -0.02 0.17
N LEU A 795 34.01 0.72 -0.84
CA LEU A 795 34.74 1.88 -1.34
C LEU A 795 34.88 2.95 -0.24
N ILE A 796 33.77 3.34 0.43
CA ILE A 796 33.79 4.31 1.54
C ILE A 796 34.65 3.81 2.70
N ALA A 797 34.59 2.52 3.04
CA ALA A 797 35.43 1.92 4.09
C ALA A 797 36.92 2.15 3.83
N VAL A 798 37.36 1.96 2.58
CA VAL A 798 38.78 2.09 2.20
C VAL A 798 39.17 3.56 2.00
N THR A 799 38.35 4.37 1.32
CA THR A 799 38.72 5.73 0.92
C THR A 799 38.47 6.77 2.00
N LEU A 800 37.30 6.73 2.65
CA LEU A 800 36.88 7.77 3.60
C LEU A 800 37.26 7.39 5.04
N PHE A 801 36.99 6.16 5.45
CA PHE A 801 37.32 5.69 6.80
C PHE A 801 38.76 5.21 6.95
N GLY A 802 39.50 5.03 5.84
CA GLY A 802 40.89 4.57 5.87
C GLY A 802 41.06 3.16 6.43
N VAL A 803 40.04 2.30 6.32
CA VAL A 803 40.05 0.91 6.79
C VAL A 803 40.34 -0.03 5.61
N PRO A 804 41.60 -0.46 5.40
CA PRO A 804 41.95 -1.28 4.25
C PRO A 804 41.43 -2.71 4.38
N ILE A 805 41.07 -3.31 3.25
CA ILE A 805 40.74 -4.73 3.14
C ILE A 805 42.06 -5.51 3.04
N LYS A 806 42.52 -6.11 4.15
CA LYS A 806 43.82 -6.80 4.20
C LYS A 806 43.78 -8.22 3.63
N GLY A 807 42.64 -8.89 3.71
CA GLY A 807 42.46 -10.27 3.28
C GLY A 807 41.98 -10.40 1.83
N SER A 808 41.33 -11.51 1.53
CA SER A 808 40.83 -11.79 0.19
C SER A 808 39.51 -11.04 -0.08
N PHE A 809 39.53 -10.05 -0.98
CA PHE A 809 38.34 -9.34 -1.44
C PHE A 809 37.32 -10.28 -2.11
N LEU A 810 37.80 -11.29 -2.84
CA LEU A 810 36.93 -12.31 -3.45
C LEU A 810 36.18 -13.11 -2.38
N THR A 811 36.86 -13.52 -1.30
CA THR A 811 36.23 -14.23 -0.17
C THR A 811 35.13 -13.39 0.46
N LEU A 812 35.38 -12.10 0.69
CA LEU A 812 34.38 -11.17 1.22
C LEU A 812 33.19 -11.02 0.27
N THR A 813 33.45 -10.83 -1.03
CA THR A 813 32.40 -10.66 -2.05
C THR A 813 31.51 -11.90 -2.16
N THR A 814 32.08 -13.10 -2.14
CA THR A 814 31.32 -14.36 -2.14
C THR A 814 30.47 -14.52 -0.88
N ALA A 815 31.03 -14.19 0.29
CA ALA A 815 30.27 -14.22 1.54
C ALA A 815 29.11 -13.23 1.53
N VAL A 816 29.34 -12.00 1.07
CA VAL A 816 28.30 -10.97 0.92
C VAL A 816 27.22 -11.39 -0.05
N PHE A 817 27.56 -12.03 -1.18
CA PHE A 817 26.56 -12.53 -2.11
C PHE A 817 25.61 -13.53 -1.45
N ILE A 818 26.15 -14.54 -0.75
CA ILE A 818 25.35 -15.54 -0.02
C ILE A 818 24.52 -14.85 1.07
N PHE A 819 25.14 -13.94 1.83
CA PHE A 819 24.48 -13.21 2.89
C PHE A 819 23.34 -12.33 2.38
N ASN A 820 23.49 -11.68 1.23
CA ASN A 820 22.43 -10.88 0.60
C ASN A 820 21.25 -11.75 0.17
N VAL A 821 21.48 -12.98 -0.30
CA VAL A 821 20.40 -13.95 -0.57
C VAL A 821 19.67 -14.32 0.73
N VAL A 822 20.40 -14.52 1.82
CA VAL A 822 19.79 -14.77 3.15
C VAL A 822 18.98 -13.57 3.64
N ALA A 823 19.56 -12.37 3.61
CA ALA A 823 18.92 -11.14 4.08
C ALA A 823 17.62 -10.84 3.32
N THR A 824 17.66 -10.93 1.99
CA THR A 824 16.47 -10.78 1.15
C THR A 824 15.45 -11.90 1.40
N GLY A 825 15.89 -13.12 1.67
CA GLY A 825 15.02 -14.22 2.08
C GLY A 825 14.29 -13.96 3.39
N ILE A 826 14.96 -13.38 4.39
CA ILE A 826 14.35 -12.99 5.68
C ILE A 826 13.26 -11.93 5.45
N GLY A 827 13.49 -10.96 4.57
CA GLY A 827 12.49 -9.98 4.18
C GLY A 827 11.26 -10.60 3.52
N LEU A 828 11.47 -11.53 2.58
CA LEU A 828 10.38 -12.29 1.97
C LEU A 828 9.61 -13.12 3.01
N LEU A 829 10.30 -13.74 3.97
CA LEU A 829 9.66 -14.48 5.07
C LEU A 829 8.78 -13.55 5.91
N ALA A 830 9.30 -12.40 6.34
CA ALA A 830 8.56 -11.39 7.09
C ALA A 830 7.28 -10.95 6.37
N SER A 831 7.35 -10.78 5.04
CA SER A 831 6.20 -10.41 4.22
C SER A 831 5.03 -11.38 4.30
N THR A 832 5.26 -12.65 4.66
CA THR A 832 4.20 -13.67 4.75
C THR A 832 3.28 -13.46 5.96
N PHE A 833 3.78 -12.84 7.03
CA PHE A 833 3.06 -12.62 8.28
C PHE A 833 2.28 -11.31 8.32
N THR A 834 2.66 -10.33 7.50
CA THR A 834 2.11 -8.98 7.53
C THR A 834 1.23 -8.69 6.33
N ARG A 835 0.16 -7.92 6.54
CA ARG A 835 -0.70 -7.37 5.48
C ARG A 835 -0.46 -5.90 5.21
N SER A 836 0.16 -5.18 6.15
CA SER A 836 0.47 -3.74 6.03
C SER A 836 1.96 -3.49 5.80
N GLN A 837 2.31 -2.54 4.93
CA GLN A 837 3.67 -2.11 4.63
C GLN A 837 4.40 -1.61 5.89
N ILE A 838 3.71 -0.84 6.73
CA ILE A 838 4.27 -0.30 7.98
C ILE A 838 4.60 -1.45 8.94
N ALA A 839 3.65 -2.38 9.13
CA ALA A 839 3.86 -3.56 9.96
C ALA A 839 5.02 -4.43 9.44
N ALA A 840 5.13 -4.60 8.12
CA ALA A 840 6.21 -5.35 7.47
C ALA A 840 7.58 -4.72 7.75
N LEU A 841 7.68 -3.41 7.65
CA LEU A 841 8.91 -2.67 7.92
C LEU A 841 9.36 -2.83 9.37
N PHE A 842 8.46 -2.59 10.34
CA PHE A 842 8.77 -2.76 11.75
C PHE A 842 9.12 -4.20 12.11
N PHE A 843 8.33 -5.17 11.66
CA PHE A 843 8.58 -6.59 11.94
C PHE A 843 9.93 -7.05 11.38
N THR A 844 10.25 -6.65 10.16
CA THR A 844 11.54 -6.97 9.53
C THR A 844 12.69 -6.27 10.25
N MET A 845 12.56 -4.99 10.60
CA MET A 845 13.58 -4.23 11.31
C MET A 845 13.86 -4.81 12.70
N ILE A 846 12.82 -5.09 13.48
CA ILE A 846 12.94 -5.70 14.82
C ILE A 846 13.55 -7.10 14.71
N GLY A 847 13.04 -7.92 13.79
CA GLY A 847 13.50 -9.29 13.58
C GLY A 847 14.93 -9.40 13.05
N THR A 848 15.47 -8.34 12.45
CA THR A 848 16.85 -8.31 11.92
C THR A 848 17.82 -7.56 12.82
N MET A 849 17.49 -6.35 13.26
CA MET A 849 18.40 -5.47 14.00
C MET A 849 18.66 -5.91 15.42
N ILE A 850 17.61 -6.25 16.18
CA ILE A 850 17.77 -6.59 17.58
C ILE A 850 18.66 -7.85 17.72
N PRO A 851 18.41 -8.95 16.99
CA PRO A 851 19.29 -10.12 17.08
C PRO A 851 20.70 -9.85 16.58
N ALA A 852 20.86 -9.08 15.50
CA ALA A 852 22.18 -8.77 14.95
C ALA A 852 23.05 -7.95 15.92
N ILE A 853 22.48 -6.95 16.58
CA ILE A 853 23.21 -6.08 17.51
C ILE A 853 23.48 -6.78 18.85
N GLN A 854 22.46 -7.46 19.40
CA GLN A 854 22.52 -8.01 20.75
C GLN A 854 23.17 -9.40 20.82
N PHE A 855 22.96 -10.25 19.81
CA PHE A 855 23.30 -11.68 19.90
C PHE A 855 24.34 -12.17 18.90
N CYS A 856 24.67 -11.40 17.85
CA CYS A 856 25.52 -11.89 16.76
C CYS A 856 27.02 -11.54 16.89
N GLY A 857 27.50 -11.17 18.07
CA GLY A 857 28.93 -10.91 18.27
C GLY A 857 29.36 -9.45 18.06
N MET A 858 28.42 -8.50 17.88
CA MET A 858 28.77 -7.09 17.66
C MET A 858 29.31 -6.43 18.93
N LEU A 859 28.54 -6.46 20.02
CA LEU A 859 28.89 -5.91 21.33
C LEU A 859 29.59 -6.95 22.22
N THR A 860 28.98 -8.12 22.35
CA THR A 860 29.47 -9.23 23.17
C THR A 860 29.75 -10.44 22.27
N PRO A 861 30.91 -11.10 22.39
CA PRO A 861 31.19 -12.31 21.62
C PRO A 861 30.16 -13.42 21.88
N VAL A 862 29.74 -14.12 20.82
CA VAL A 862 28.77 -15.24 20.94
C VAL A 862 29.24 -16.33 21.92
N PRO A 863 30.53 -16.74 21.95
CA PRO A 863 30.99 -17.75 22.88
C PRO A 863 30.90 -17.36 24.36
N SER A 864 30.86 -16.06 24.68
CA SER A 864 30.73 -15.56 26.06
C SER A 864 29.27 -15.38 26.50
N MET A 865 28.29 -15.62 25.62
CA MET A 865 26.88 -15.56 25.98
C MET A 865 26.43 -16.87 26.63
N GLU A 866 25.45 -16.77 27.52
CA GLU A 866 24.80 -17.93 28.15
C GLU A 866 23.33 -18.03 27.72
N GLY A 867 22.75 -19.23 27.87
CA GLY A 867 21.33 -19.48 27.64
C GLY A 867 20.85 -19.21 26.21
N SER A 868 19.67 -18.60 26.10
CA SER A 868 18.97 -18.37 24.82
C SER A 868 19.70 -17.39 23.89
N GLY A 869 20.44 -16.42 24.44
CA GLY A 869 21.21 -15.46 23.65
C GLY A 869 22.30 -16.14 22.79
N ARG A 870 23.00 -17.12 23.37
CA ARG A 870 24.00 -17.93 22.65
C ARG A 870 23.38 -18.76 21.54
N LEU A 871 22.25 -19.42 21.81
CA LEU A 871 21.53 -20.22 20.81
C LEU A 871 21.11 -19.36 19.62
N ILE A 872 20.57 -18.16 19.87
CA ILE A 872 20.20 -17.21 18.81
C ILE A 872 21.46 -16.82 18.02
N GLY A 873 22.55 -16.45 18.70
CA GLY A 873 23.81 -16.07 18.06
C GLY A 873 24.42 -17.19 17.20
N GLU A 874 24.36 -18.45 17.64
CA GLU A 874 24.90 -19.59 16.88
C GLU A 874 24.04 -19.95 15.65
N ILE A 875 22.72 -19.73 15.69
CA ILE A 875 21.84 -20.03 14.55
C ILE A 875 21.81 -18.87 13.54
N TYR A 876 21.93 -17.63 14.01
CA TYR A 876 21.64 -16.47 13.19
C TYR A 876 22.74 -16.18 12.15
N PRO A 877 22.41 -16.07 10.84
CA PRO A 877 23.42 -15.94 9.78
C PRO A 877 24.34 -14.71 9.89
N ALA A 878 23.88 -13.63 10.53
CA ALA A 878 24.67 -12.42 10.69
C ALA A 878 25.95 -12.63 11.51
N THR A 879 25.94 -13.58 12.47
CA THR A 879 27.13 -13.95 13.25
C THR A 879 28.28 -14.35 12.34
N TYR A 880 28.00 -15.21 11.37
CA TYR A 880 29.01 -15.75 10.46
C TYR A 880 29.51 -14.70 9.47
N MET A 881 28.62 -13.83 8.99
CA MET A 881 29.01 -12.70 8.15
C MET A 881 29.88 -11.68 8.91
N LEU A 882 29.60 -11.42 10.20
CA LEU A 882 30.43 -10.57 11.06
C LEU A 882 31.83 -11.18 11.29
N ILE A 883 31.92 -12.50 11.48
CA ILE A 883 33.20 -13.21 11.60
C ILE A 883 34.02 -13.07 10.31
N ILE A 884 33.41 -13.30 9.15
CA ILE A 884 34.08 -13.19 7.84
C ILE A 884 34.52 -11.74 7.59
N SER A 885 33.63 -10.77 7.79
CA SER A 885 33.92 -9.34 7.58
C SER A 885 35.12 -8.89 8.43
N ARG A 886 35.05 -9.11 9.76
CA ARG A 886 36.16 -8.75 10.66
C ARG A 886 37.45 -9.52 10.33
N GLY A 887 37.33 -10.79 9.93
CA GLY A 887 38.47 -11.63 9.53
C GLY A 887 39.20 -11.08 8.29
N VAL A 888 38.45 -10.69 7.26
CA VAL A 888 39.02 -10.18 6.01
C VAL A 888 39.56 -8.75 6.18
N PHE A 889 38.85 -7.85 6.87
CA PHE A 889 39.32 -6.48 7.11
C PHE A 889 40.53 -6.44 8.05
N ASN A 890 40.48 -7.12 9.20
CA ASN A 890 41.45 -6.92 10.27
C ASN A 890 42.54 -7.99 10.35
N LYS A 891 42.22 -9.25 10.00
CA LYS A 891 43.11 -10.40 10.21
C LYS A 891 43.78 -10.93 8.94
N ALA A 892 43.49 -10.32 7.78
CA ALA A 892 44.01 -10.74 6.47
C ALA A 892 43.65 -12.18 6.06
N LEU A 893 42.50 -12.68 6.52
CA LEU A 893 42.07 -14.06 6.27
C LEU A 893 41.54 -14.26 4.85
N GLY A 894 41.69 -15.48 4.35
CA GLY A 894 41.16 -15.93 3.05
C GLY A 894 40.10 -17.03 3.19
N PHE A 895 39.73 -17.62 2.05
CA PHE A 895 38.69 -18.65 1.98
C PHE A 895 39.04 -19.91 2.80
N ALA A 896 40.32 -20.31 2.81
CA ALA A 896 40.79 -21.49 3.54
C ALA A 896 40.60 -21.34 5.07
N ASP A 897 40.78 -20.14 5.61
CA ASP A 897 40.69 -19.87 7.04
C ASP A 897 39.24 -19.74 7.53
N LEU A 898 38.34 -19.32 6.63
CA LEU A 898 36.97 -18.92 6.95
C LEU A 898 35.92 -19.91 6.44
N GLY A 899 36.32 -21.04 5.83
CA GLY A 899 35.39 -22.00 5.22
C GLY A 899 34.29 -22.50 6.15
N SER A 900 34.58 -22.65 7.45
CA SER A 900 33.58 -23.06 8.45
C SER A 900 32.44 -22.06 8.66
N ALA A 901 32.67 -20.77 8.42
CA ALA A 901 31.66 -19.72 8.54
C ALA A 901 30.72 -19.64 7.31
N PHE A 902 31.11 -20.21 6.16
CA PHE A 902 30.25 -20.22 4.97
C PHE A 902 29.09 -21.22 5.07
N TRP A 903 29.32 -22.38 5.70
CA TRP A 903 28.35 -23.47 5.73
C TRP A 903 27.01 -23.09 6.38
N PRO A 904 26.97 -22.43 7.55
CA PRO A 904 25.70 -22.02 8.15
C PRO A 904 24.90 -21.04 7.29
N MET A 905 25.57 -20.11 6.60
CA MET A 905 24.92 -19.18 5.68
C MET A 905 24.36 -19.90 4.44
N LEU A 906 25.11 -20.87 3.89
CA LEU A 906 24.65 -21.69 2.76
C LEU A 906 23.43 -22.54 3.11
N VAL A 907 23.38 -23.10 4.32
CA VAL A 907 22.23 -23.87 4.83
C VAL A 907 21.03 -22.96 5.11
N ALA A 908 21.25 -21.72 5.56
CA ALA A 908 20.17 -20.78 5.82
C ALA A 908 19.37 -20.41 4.55
N VAL A 909 20.00 -20.37 3.37
CA VAL A 909 19.33 -20.04 2.10
C VAL A 909 18.14 -20.96 1.79
N PRO A 910 18.31 -22.29 1.62
CA PRO A 910 17.19 -23.19 1.32
C PRO A 910 16.20 -23.31 2.47
N VAL A 911 16.63 -23.15 3.74
CA VAL A 911 15.73 -23.19 4.90
C VAL A 911 14.78 -22.00 4.88
N ILE A 912 15.31 -20.78 4.77
CA ILE A 912 14.49 -19.56 4.80
C ILE A 912 13.58 -19.48 3.58
N LEU A 913 14.10 -19.76 2.38
CA LEU A 913 13.30 -19.78 1.16
C LEU A 913 12.25 -20.90 1.19
N GLY A 914 12.61 -22.09 1.66
CA GLY A 914 11.68 -23.22 1.80
C GLY A 914 10.52 -22.91 2.75
N VAL A 915 10.81 -22.34 3.93
CA VAL A 915 9.79 -21.88 4.88
C VAL A 915 8.93 -20.79 4.25
N THR A 916 9.54 -19.83 3.56
CA THR A 916 8.81 -18.75 2.88
C THR A 916 7.84 -19.30 1.83
N ILE A 917 8.27 -20.25 1.00
CA ILE A 917 7.45 -20.90 -0.02
C ILE A 917 6.29 -21.68 0.62
N LEU A 918 6.54 -22.36 1.75
CA LEU A 918 5.53 -23.10 2.49
C LEU A 918 4.47 -22.17 3.08
N MET A 919 4.89 -21.05 3.64
CA MET A 919 4.03 -20.08 4.33
C MET A 919 3.28 -19.14 3.37
N LEU A 920 3.87 -18.82 2.21
CA LEU A 920 3.18 -18.05 1.18
C LEU A 920 2.04 -18.89 0.60
N LYS A 921 0.80 -18.42 0.70
CA LYS A 921 -0.36 -19.14 0.17
C LYS A 921 -0.55 -18.84 -1.32
N LYS A 922 -1.01 -19.82 -2.11
CA LYS A 922 -1.40 -19.66 -3.54
C LYS A 922 -2.89 -19.33 -3.70
N GLN A 923 -3.62 -19.24 -2.59
CA GLN A 923 -5.04 -18.89 -2.54
C GLN A 923 -5.28 -18.07 -1.29
N ASP A 924 -6.21 -17.13 -1.36
CA ASP A 924 -6.69 -16.43 -0.18
C ASP A 924 -7.63 -17.33 0.65
N LYS A 925 -7.71 -17.08 1.96
CA LYS A 925 -8.53 -17.88 2.90
C LYS A 925 -9.85 -17.22 3.25
#